data_AF-A0A8B8P150-F1
#
_entry.id   AF-A0A8B8P150-F1
#
_cell.length_a   1.000
_cell.length_b   1.000
_cell.length_c   1.000
_cell.angle_alpha   90.00
_cell.angle_beta   90.00
_cell.angle_gamma   90.00
#
_symmetry.space_group_name_H-M   'P 1'
#
loop_
_entity.id
_entity.type
_entity.pdbx_description
1 polymer ?
#
loop_
_entity_poly.entity_id
_entity_poly.type
_entity_poly.pdbx_seq_one_letter_code
_entity_poly.pdbx_strand_id
1 'polypeptide(L)'
;MASPTVDPSCLVIQFLAFFLLLIGHAHSVSFNFSGFHPNTGDLTFEGDAFTSDGVIQLTRNQLDRNIESSVGRASYDKPVRLWDSKTGKLTDFMAQFSFVMKALNDSFYGDGIAFYIAPFDSFIPANSSGGYLGLFDQRTATNMSANSIVAVEFDSFINQWDPSQDHVGINVNSIVSVANVSWRSSIKNGSVANAWVSYNSTSFNLSVLLTYANNPVFNGNSSLSYMVDLRKILPEQVRVGFSAATGRFIEIHNILSWSFSSTLEDGNSTLEDGKKKTSTGLVLGIVLGSGLVACVLGIVWFIFWRKKSRLSKRAWAVDMSIDGEFEKGAGPKKFTYRDLARATNDFAEKGKLGEGGFGGVYKGLLSESNTEIAVKRVSKGSKQGKKEYVSEVKIISRLRHRNLVQLIGWCHEEGELLLVYEFLPNGSLDSHLFRGETHLTWAVRYKIALGLASALLYLHEEWEQCVVHRDVKSSNVMLDSNFNAKLGDFGLARLVDHDMGSQTTVLAGTMGYLAPECVTTGKASKESDVYSFGVVALEIACGRKPVEPKAEPGKVRLVEWVWDLYGRGQVVEAADPALNLEFVEQQMECLMVVGLWCCHPDYSLRPPIKQVINVLNFEAPLPSLPSKLPVPTYYAPPMDMLRFSYTSLGLTGLDRTQSSHTSSGSAYSSTQTGGSGKALLSSVGAN
;
A
#
# COMPACT_ATOMS: atom_id res chain seq x y z
N MET A 1 25.71 78.75 -18.02
CA MET A 1 24.33 78.30 -17.73
C MET A 1 24.04 77.08 -18.58
N ALA A 2 23.94 75.90 -17.95
CA ALA A 2 23.09 74.77 -18.34
C ALA A 2 23.29 73.68 -17.27
N SER A 3 22.21 73.36 -16.56
CA SER A 3 22.11 72.33 -15.52
C SER A 3 22.06 70.92 -16.12
N PRO A 4 22.60 69.87 -15.47
CA PRO A 4 22.19 68.51 -15.74
C PRO A 4 21.09 68.08 -14.76
N THR A 5 20.00 67.61 -15.34
CA THR A 5 18.82 67.01 -14.72
C THR A 5 19.16 65.64 -14.12
N VAL A 6 18.69 65.40 -12.89
CA VAL A 6 18.77 64.12 -12.17
C VAL A 6 17.60 63.23 -12.60
N ASP A 7 17.90 61.99 -13.00
CA ASP A 7 16.94 60.99 -13.44
C ASP A 7 16.22 60.33 -12.23
N PRO A 8 14.87 60.31 -12.16
CA PRO A 8 14.12 59.81 -10.99
C PRO A 8 14.18 58.30 -10.78
N SER A 9 14.80 57.56 -11.70
CA SER A 9 14.88 56.09 -11.68
C SER A 9 15.83 55.51 -10.62
N CYS A 10 16.64 56.34 -9.94
CA CYS A 10 17.63 55.88 -8.97
C CYS A 10 17.11 55.73 -7.52
N LEU A 11 15.94 56.29 -7.18
CA LEU A 11 15.43 56.31 -5.80
C LEU A 11 14.49 55.13 -5.45
N VAL A 12 13.97 54.41 -6.45
CA VAL A 12 13.09 53.24 -6.21
C VAL A 12 13.89 51.96 -5.99
N ILE A 13 15.12 51.89 -6.51
CA ILE A 13 15.98 50.69 -6.45
C ILE A 13 16.64 50.51 -5.06
N GLN A 14 16.83 51.59 -4.29
CA GLN A 14 17.42 51.51 -2.95
C GLN A 14 16.46 51.03 -1.86
N PHE A 15 15.14 51.09 -2.06
CA PHE A 15 14.16 50.67 -1.05
C PHE A 15 13.83 49.16 -1.10
N LEU A 16 14.14 48.47 -2.20
CA LEU A 16 13.90 47.03 -2.37
C LEU A 16 15.10 46.14 -1.97
N ALA A 17 16.26 46.73 -1.66
CA ALA A 17 17.48 45.99 -1.35
C ALA A 17 17.57 45.48 0.11
N PHE A 18 16.57 45.75 0.96
CA PHE A 18 16.62 45.40 2.39
C PHE A 18 15.87 44.10 2.77
N PHE A 19 15.16 43.44 1.84
CA PHE A 19 14.27 42.30 2.20
C PHE A 19 14.62 40.92 1.61
N LEU A 20 15.84 40.69 1.09
CA LEU A 20 16.19 39.42 0.42
C LEU A 20 17.33 38.60 1.06
N LEU A 21 17.68 38.85 2.33
CA LEU A 21 18.55 37.95 3.08
C LEU A 21 17.70 37.04 3.98
N LEU A 22 17.62 35.74 3.62
CA LEU A 22 17.45 34.53 4.47
C LEU A 22 16.49 33.50 3.84
N ILE A 23 16.93 32.62 2.92
CA ILE A 23 16.29 31.29 2.73
C ILE A 23 17.33 30.26 2.22
N GLY A 24 17.51 29.15 2.95
CA GLY A 24 18.31 27.98 2.56
C GLY A 24 17.56 27.03 1.62
N HIS A 25 18.28 26.36 0.71
CA HIS A 25 17.72 25.40 -0.26
C HIS A 25 17.45 24.03 0.40
N ALA A 26 16.32 23.37 0.10
CA ALA A 26 16.09 21.97 0.45
C ALA A 26 15.26 21.23 -0.62
N HIS A 27 15.79 20.09 -1.07
CA HIS A 27 15.20 19.14 -2.03
C HIS A 27 14.30 18.10 -1.32
N SER A 28 13.54 17.30 -2.09
CA SER A 28 12.93 16.07 -1.57
C SER A 28 14.03 15.15 -1.02
N VAL A 29 13.85 14.66 0.21
CA VAL A 29 14.84 13.83 0.89
C VAL A 29 14.40 12.37 0.82
N SER A 30 15.26 11.52 0.25
CA SER A 30 15.10 10.07 0.24
C SER A 30 16.46 9.40 0.47
N PHE A 31 16.54 8.52 1.47
CA PHE A 31 17.73 7.73 1.75
C PHE A 31 17.36 6.34 2.27
N ASN A 32 18.29 5.40 2.14
CA ASN A 32 18.14 4.03 2.61
C ASN A 32 19.49 3.48 3.09
N PHE A 33 19.58 3.22 4.39
CA PHE A 33 20.71 2.58 5.05
C PHE A 33 20.30 1.14 5.44
N SER A 34 20.82 0.16 4.70
CA SER A 34 20.63 -1.27 5.04
C SER A 34 21.60 -1.78 6.11
N GLY A 35 22.47 -0.90 6.61
CA GLY A 35 23.51 -1.13 7.60
C GLY A 35 24.39 0.12 7.71
N PHE A 36 25.23 0.18 8.75
CA PHE A 36 25.99 1.37 9.11
C PHE A 36 27.49 1.09 9.22
N HIS A 37 28.31 1.86 8.50
CA HIS A 37 29.75 1.71 8.48
C HIS A 37 30.42 3.00 9.01
N PRO A 38 31.68 2.93 9.51
CA PRO A 38 32.36 4.08 10.12
C PRO A 38 32.56 5.33 9.24
N ASN A 39 32.13 5.31 7.97
CA ASN A 39 32.22 6.42 7.01
C ASN A 39 30.91 6.62 6.21
N THR A 40 29.75 6.27 6.76
CA THR A 40 28.46 6.56 6.10
C THR A 40 28.28 8.08 6.03
N GLY A 41 28.62 8.69 4.88
CA GLY A 41 28.81 10.13 4.69
C GLY A 41 27.56 11.02 4.70
N ASP A 42 26.48 10.57 5.35
CA ASP A 42 25.19 11.27 5.42
C ASP A 42 24.56 11.19 6.84
N LEU A 43 25.36 10.85 7.87
CA LEU A 43 24.92 10.73 9.25
C LEU A 43 25.76 11.59 10.20
N THR A 44 25.08 12.24 11.14
CA THR A 44 25.69 12.97 12.25
C THR A 44 25.42 12.22 13.55
N PHE A 45 26.44 12.08 14.39
CA PHE A 45 26.35 11.46 15.71
C PHE A 45 26.62 12.51 16.79
N GLU A 46 25.79 12.53 17.83
CA GLU A 46 25.93 13.40 19.00
C GLU A 46 25.95 12.56 20.28
N GLY A 47 26.63 13.08 21.31
CA GLY A 47 26.78 12.38 22.58
C GLY A 47 27.57 11.09 22.43
N ASP A 48 27.00 10.01 22.93
CA ASP A 48 27.63 8.69 22.96
C ASP A 48 27.27 7.80 21.77
N ALA A 49 26.55 8.30 20.77
CA ALA A 49 26.16 7.49 19.63
C ALA A 49 27.35 7.22 18.68
N PHE A 50 27.46 5.99 18.18
CA PHE A 50 28.50 5.61 17.22
C PHE A 50 28.05 4.44 16.34
N THR A 51 28.88 4.08 15.36
CA THR A 51 28.65 2.89 14.53
C THR A 51 29.65 1.79 14.87
N SER A 52 29.16 0.55 14.97
CA SER A 52 29.98 -0.66 15.14
C SER A 52 29.27 -1.83 14.49
N ASP A 53 30.02 -2.75 13.87
CA ASP A 53 29.50 -4.03 13.36
C ASP A 53 28.26 -3.92 12.46
N GLY A 54 28.16 -2.85 11.67
CA GLY A 54 27.02 -2.66 10.76
C GLY A 54 25.78 -2.01 11.38
N VAL A 55 25.82 -1.62 12.67
CA VAL A 55 24.68 -1.02 13.40
C VAL A 55 25.03 0.37 13.95
N ILE A 56 24.02 1.21 14.18
CA ILE A 56 24.15 2.39 15.04
C ILE A 56 23.89 1.95 16.47
N GLN A 57 24.78 2.30 17.38
CA GLN A 57 24.61 2.14 18.82
C GLN A 57 24.35 3.53 19.40
N LEU A 58 23.16 3.74 19.97
CA LEU A 58 22.73 5.07 20.43
C LEU A 58 23.29 5.42 21.82
N THR A 59 23.61 4.42 22.62
CA THR A 59 24.19 4.57 23.96
C THR A 59 25.42 3.68 24.11
N ARG A 60 26.31 4.00 25.06
CA ARG A 60 27.53 3.21 25.31
C ARG A 60 27.18 1.76 25.66
N ASN A 61 27.98 0.82 25.15
CA ASN A 61 27.85 -0.61 25.43
C ASN A 61 29.19 -1.33 25.67
N GLN A 62 30.30 -0.59 25.79
CA GLN A 62 31.63 -1.14 26.07
C GLN A 62 31.92 -1.11 27.57
N LEU A 63 32.45 -2.22 28.10
CA LEU A 63 32.69 -2.48 29.53
C LEU A 63 33.82 -1.62 30.14
N ASP A 64 34.55 -0.86 29.35
CA ASP A 64 35.74 -0.10 29.75
C ASP A 64 35.41 1.32 30.27
N ARG A 65 34.14 1.77 30.19
CA ARG A 65 33.66 3.06 30.70
C ARG A 65 32.33 2.92 31.44
N ASN A 66 31.96 3.93 32.24
CA ASN A 66 30.63 3.99 32.84
C ASN A 66 29.56 4.11 31.74
N ILE A 67 28.67 3.13 31.69
CA ILE A 67 27.57 2.99 30.73
C ILE A 67 26.23 3.48 31.32
N GLU A 68 26.20 3.89 32.59
CA GLU A 68 25.06 4.60 33.19
C GLU A 68 24.99 6.05 32.69
N SER A 69 23.77 6.60 32.67
CA SER A 69 23.51 7.99 32.24
C SER A 69 24.05 8.32 30.83
N SER A 70 24.24 7.32 29.97
CA SER A 70 24.67 7.50 28.59
C SER A 70 23.54 8.07 27.75
N VAL A 71 23.86 9.04 26.89
CA VAL A 71 22.90 9.70 26.00
C VAL A 71 23.53 9.86 24.63
N GLY A 72 22.81 9.50 23.58
CA GLY A 72 23.28 9.73 22.23
C GLY A 72 22.17 9.89 21.21
N ARG A 73 22.51 10.59 20.13
CA ARG A 73 21.66 10.79 18.97
C ARG A 73 22.39 10.44 17.69
N ALA A 74 21.67 9.83 16.76
CA ALA A 74 22.12 9.66 15.39
C ALA A 74 21.09 10.28 14.46
N SER A 75 21.52 11.10 13.50
CA SER A 75 20.63 11.88 12.66
C SER A 75 21.10 11.90 11.22
N TYR A 76 20.16 12.14 10.30
CA TYR A 76 20.51 12.48 8.93
C TYR A 76 21.19 13.85 8.91
N ASP A 77 22.30 13.96 8.19
CA ASP A 77 23.20 15.12 8.24
C ASP A 77 22.66 16.37 7.54
N LYS A 78 21.67 16.21 6.66
CA LYS A 78 21.07 17.29 5.86
C LYS A 78 19.68 17.70 6.38
N PRO A 79 19.30 18.98 6.22
CA PRO A 79 17.98 19.44 6.61
C PRO A 79 16.88 18.78 5.77
N VAL A 80 15.82 18.34 6.43
CA VAL A 80 14.60 17.83 5.81
C VAL A 80 13.57 18.93 5.79
N ARG A 81 13.04 19.29 4.62
CA ARG A 81 11.98 20.29 4.51
C ARG A 81 10.62 19.65 4.76
N LEU A 82 9.99 19.99 5.87
CA LEU A 82 8.74 19.37 6.32
C LEU A 82 7.50 20.05 5.71
N TRP A 83 7.60 21.34 5.43
CA TRP A 83 6.55 22.12 4.79
C TRP A 83 7.16 23.29 4.04
N ASP A 84 6.38 23.98 3.23
CA ASP A 84 6.80 25.19 2.51
C ASP A 84 6.10 26.40 3.14
N SER A 85 6.88 27.38 3.61
CA SER A 85 6.36 28.55 4.32
C SER A 85 5.60 29.53 3.43
N LYS A 86 5.83 29.52 2.12
CA LYS A 86 5.19 30.42 1.15
C LYS A 86 3.82 29.92 0.70
N THR A 87 3.69 28.61 0.53
CA THR A 87 2.50 27.93 0.04
C THR A 87 1.67 27.30 1.17
N GLY A 88 2.26 27.15 2.36
CA GLY A 88 1.67 26.43 3.49
C GLY A 88 1.56 24.92 3.26
N LYS A 89 2.15 24.39 2.18
CA LYS A 89 2.05 22.99 1.77
C LYS A 89 2.93 22.12 2.68
N LEU A 90 2.32 21.13 3.33
CA LEU A 90 2.99 20.12 4.15
C LEU A 90 3.46 18.96 3.27
N THR A 91 4.56 18.30 3.65
CA THR A 91 5.04 17.08 2.98
C THR A 91 4.43 15.83 3.60
N ASP A 92 4.19 14.80 2.79
CA ASP A 92 4.10 13.44 3.32
C ASP A 92 5.52 12.95 3.60
N PHE A 93 5.67 12.10 4.62
CA PHE A 93 6.92 11.35 4.81
C PHE A 93 6.67 9.94 5.35
N MET A 94 7.65 9.06 5.15
CA MET A 94 7.69 7.72 5.71
C MET A 94 9.11 7.41 6.16
N ALA A 95 9.28 7.11 7.44
CA ALA A 95 10.48 6.53 8.04
C ALA A 95 10.22 5.05 8.31
N GLN A 96 11.11 4.18 7.85
CA GLN A 96 11.09 2.75 8.15
C GLN A 96 12.45 2.36 8.72
N PHE A 97 12.46 1.71 9.87
CA PHE A 97 13.70 1.30 10.52
C PHE A 97 13.52 0.01 11.31
N SER A 98 14.61 -0.74 11.41
CA SER A 98 14.71 -1.92 12.26
C SER A 98 15.60 -1.60 13.44
N PHE A 99 15.22 -2.02 14.63
CA PHE A 99 15.99 -1.78 15.85
C PHE A 99 15.95 -2.99 16.79
N VAL A 100 16.90 -3.00 17.71
CA VAL A 100 16.99 -3.99 18.78
C VAL A 100 17.15 -3.24 20.10
N MET A 101 16.31 -3.62 21.06
CA MET A 101 16.44 -3.29 22.46
C MET A 101 16.78 -4.57 23.22
N LYS A 102 17.82 -4.52 24.05
CA LYS A 102 18.26 -5.70 24.81
C LYS A 102 18.69 -5.33 26.21
N ALA A 103 17.91 -5.77 27.19
CA ALA A 103 18.28 -5.70 28.59
C ALA A 103 19.54 -6.55 28.85
N LEU A 104 20.48 -6.01 29.60
CA LEU A 104 21.63 -6.77 30.09
C LEU A 104 21.27 -7.64 31.30
N ASN A 105 20.20 -7.26 32.01
CA ASN A 105 19.59 -8.02 33.10
C ASN A 105 18.07 -7.80 33.08
N ASP A 106 17.29 -8.89 33.05
CA ASP A 106 15.82 -8.86 32.99
C ASP A 106 15.15 -8.15 34.18
N SER A 107 15.89 -7.90 35.27
CA SER A 107 15.41 -7.18 36.46
C SER A 107 15.75 -5.68 36.47
N PHE A 108 16.66 -5.23 35.60
CA PHE A 108 17.24 -3.88 35.63
C PHE A 108 17.53 -3.38 34.19
N TYR A 109 16.54 -2.75 33.55
CA TYR A 109 16.60 -2.28 32.16
C TYR A 109 16.24 -0.80 32.03
N GLY A 110 16.68 -0.16 30.93
CA GLY A 110 16.61 1.28 30.69
C GLY A 110 15.35 1.75 29.95
N ASP A 111 15.32 3.04 29.61
CA ASP A 111 14.12 3.79 29.21
C ASP A 111 13.80 3.79 27.70
N GLY A 112 14.57 3.10 26.87
CA GLY A 112 14.23 2.84 25.47
C GLY A 112 14.73 3.86 24.43
N ILE A 113 14.07 3.89 23.26
CA ILE A 113 14.50 4.65 22.08
C ILE A 113 13.40 5.54 21.52
N ALA A 114 13.77 6.61 20.83
CA ALA A 114 12.82 7.47 20.12
C ALA A 114 13.28 7.84 18.72
N PHE A 115 12.37 7.73 17.74
CA PHE A 115 12.52 8.42 16.45
C PHE A 115 11.98 9.84 16.60
N TYR A 116 12.80 10.86 16.32
CA TYR A 116 12.43 12.25 16.57
C TYR A 116 12.50 13.11 15.31
N ILE A 117 11.71 14.18 15.36
CA ILE A 117 11.68 15.28 14.39
C ILE A 117 11.78 16.58 15.20
N ALA A 118 12.84 17.35 14.99
CA ALA A 118 13.13 18.57 15.74
C ALA A 118 13.68 19.66 14.80
N PRO A 119 13.79 20.93 15.22
CA PRO A 119 14.56 21.95 14.50
C PRO A 119 15.92 21.44 14.04
N PHE A 120 16.38 21.84 12.85
CA PHE A 120 17.59 21.28 12.24
C PHE A 120 18.86 21.45 13.10
N ASP A 121 18.89 22.53 13.88
CA ASP A 121 19.94 22.92 14.84
C ASP A 121 19.70 22.39 16.27
N SER A 122 18.71 21.52 16.47
CA SER A 122 18.46 20.87 17.76
C SER A 122 19.66 20.01 18.18
N PHE A 123 20.04 20.14 19.46
CA PHE A 123 21.08 19.36 20.13
C PHE A 123 20.51 18.62 21.35
N ILE A 124 21.28 17.69 21.90
CA ILE A 124 20.93 16.95 23.13
C ILE A 124 20.79 17.93 24.32
N PRO A 125 19.61 18.04 24.98
CA PRO A 125 19.44 18.91 26.14
C PRO A 125 20.31 18.47 27.33
N ALA A 126 20.66 19.41 28.20
CA ALA A 126 21.30 19.07 29.47
C ALA A 126 20.33 18.26 30.35
N ASN A 127 20.86 17.34 31.16
CA ASN A 127 20.07 16.49 32.08
C ASN A 127 18.95 15.70 31.37
N SER A 128 19.25 15.14 30.21
CA SER A 128 18.32 14.38 29.36
C SER A 128 18.53 12.86 29.42
N SER A 129 19.30 12.36 30.39
CA SER A 129 19.52 10.94 30.62
C SER A 129 18.28 10.22 31.18
N GLY A 130 18.26 8.89 31.14
CA GLY A 130 17.14 8.08 31.59
C GLY A 130 15.86 8.31 30.78
N GLY A 131 14.72 8.35 31.46
CA GLY A 131 13.37 8.54 30.89
C GLY A 131 13.13 9.80 30.05
N TYR A 132 14.11 10.69 29.94
CA TYR A 132 14.05 11.84 29.06
C TYR A 132 14.57 11.55 27.64
N LEU A 133 15.05 10.32 27.38
CA LEU A 133 15.41 9.75 26.07
C LEU A 133 16.45 10.55 25.27
N GLY A 134 17.21 11.44 25.91
CA GLY A 134 18.05 12.42 25.21
C GLY A 134 17.25 13.48 24.46
N LEU A 135 15.94 13.59 24.67
CA LEU A 135 15.01 14.48 23.98
C LEU A 135 14.61 15.72 24.78
N PHE A 136 14.51 15.61 26.10
CA PHE A 136 14.00 16.69 26.97
C PHE A 136 14.97 17.02 28.12
N ASP A 137 15.05 18.29 28.52
CA ASP A 137 15.65 18.65 29.83
C ASP A 137 14.63 18.30 30.91
N GLN A 138 15.09 17.63 31.97
CA GLN A 138 14.28 17.21 33.12
C GLN A 138 13.34 18.31 33.66
N ARG A 139 13.75 19.58 33.63
CA ARG A 139 12.98 20.71 34.16
C ARG A 139 11.89 21.20 33.23
N THR A 140 12.01 20.96 31.93
CA THR A 140 11.08 21.45 30.90
C THR A 140 10.36 20.34 30.16
N ALA A 141 10.54 19.08 30.56
CA ALA A 141 10.02 17.91 29.86
C ALA A 141 8.50 17.91 29.64
N THR A 142 7.72 18.52 30.52
CA THR A 142 6.25 18.65 30.38
C THR A 142 5.79 20.03 29.90
N ASN A 143 6.72 20.96 29.68
CA ASN A 143 6.41 22.32 29.24
C ASN A 143 6.27 22.40 27.72
N MET A 144 5.04 22.26 27.22
CA MET A 144 4.70 22.28 25.79
C MET A 144 5.12 23.55 25.04
N SER A 145 5.39 24.65 25.74
CA SER A 145 5.85 25.92 25.12
C SER A 145 7.37 26.04 25.04
N ALA A 146 8.10 25.25 25.83
CA ALA A 146 9.57 25.30 25.88
C ALA A 146 10.23 24.34 24.89
N ASN A 147 9.48 23.38 24.35
CA ASN A 147 9.98 22.35 23.45
C ASN A 147 9.40 22.53 22.04
N SER A 148 10.18 22.20 21.02
CA SER A 148 9.74 22.07 19.63
C SER A 148 10.24 20.72 19.13
N ILE A 149 9.45 19.68 19.38
CA ILE A 149 9.82 18.31 19.02
C ILE A 149 8.58 17.44 18.85
N VAL A 150 8.62 16.58 17.85
CA VAL A 150 7.68 15.47 17.69
C VAL A 150 8.49 14.19 17.72
N ALA A 151 8.10 13.24 18.56
CA ALA A 151 8.80 11.98 18.68
C ALA A 151 7.83 10.80 18.70
N VAL A 152 8.33 9.66 18.25
CA VAL A 152 7.72 8.35 18.44
C VAL A 152 8.64 7.58 19.36
N GLU A 153 8.19 7.38 20.60
CA GLU A 153 8.94 6.65 21.62
C GLU A 153 8.56 5.17 21.63
N PHE A 154 9.56 4.33 21.84
CA PHE A 154 9.46 2.91 22.08
C PHE A 154 10.08 2.67 23.46
N ASP A 155 9.23 2.75 24.46
CA ASP A 155 9.63 2.78 25.87
C ASP A 155 9.46 1.42 26.52
N SER A 156 10.48 1.02 27.28
CA SER A 156 10.60 -0.23 28.00
C SER A 156 10.70 -0.02 29.51
N PHE A 157 10.60 1.21 30.02
CA PHE A 157 10.64 1.53 31.44
C PHE A 157 9.42 2.33 31.87
N ILE A 158 8.97 2.13 33.11
CA ILE A 158 7.86 2.89 33.67
C ILE A 158 8.38 4.05 34.51
N ASN A 159 8.28 5.26 33.99
CA ASN A 159 8.39 6.50 34.72
C ASN A 159 7.00 6.99 35.21
N GLN A 160 6.99 8.11 35.92
CA GLN A 160 5.76 8.65 36.52
C GLN A 160 4.74 9.16 35.50
N TRP A 161 5.16 9.41 34.28
CA TRP A 161 4.34 9.96 33.21
C TRP A 161 3.81 8.90 32.24
N ASP A 162 4.23 7.64 32.38
CA ASP A 162 3.94 6.61 31.39
C ASP A 162 2.60 5.92 31.61
N PRO A 163 1.90 5.57 30.51
CA PRO A 163 0.61 4.89 30.57
C PRO A 163 0.73 3.43 31.01
N SER A 164 1.86 2.79 30.70
CA SER A 164 2.15 1.39 31.03
C SER A 164 3.65 1.12 30.94
N GLN A 165 4.06 -0.04 31.43
CA GLN A 165 5.48 -0.43 31.53
C GLN A 165 6.21 -0.53 30.20
N ASP A 166 5.58 -1.16 29.20
CA ASP A 166 6.10 -1.23 27.84
C ASP A 166 5.06 -0.56 26.94
N HIS A 167 5.46 0.48 26.21
CA HIS A 167 4.51 1.20 25.37
C HIS A 167 5.17 1.85 24.14
N VAL A 168 4.33 2.08 23.13
CA VAL A 168 4.67 2.98 22.01
C VAL A 168 3.89 4.26 22.21
N GLY A 169 4.58 5.39 22.07
CA GLY A 169 4.03 6.71 22.30
C GLY A 169 4.26 7.67 21.13
N ILE A 170 3.34 8.62 20.94
CA ILE A 170 3.55 9.81 20.12
C ILE A 170 3.64 11.00 21.07
N ASN A 171 4.79 11.66 21.08
CA ASN A 171 5.10 12.81 21.92
C ASN A 171 5.06 14.09 21.07
N VAL A 172 4.37 15.12 21.55
CA VAL A 172 4.30 16.44 20.89
C VAL A 172 4.64 17.51 21.91
N ASN A 173 5.83 18.11 21.79
CA ASN A 173 6.40 19.13 22.68
C ASN A 173 6.46 18.77 24.18
N SER A 174 6.21 17.51 24.54
CA SER A 174 6.16 17.04 25.92
C SER A 174 6.61 15.59 25.95
N ILE A 175 7.29 15.17 27.02
CA ILE A 175 7.60 13.76 27.27
C ILE A 175 6.33 12.93 27.49
N VAL A 176 5.22 13.56 27.91
CA VAL A 176 3.93 12.86 28.03
C VAL A 176 3.34 12.63 26.64
N SER A 177 3.15 11.37 26.28
CA SER A 177 2.55 10.94 25.02
C SER A 177 1.11 11.45 24.84
N VAL A 178 0.83 12.10 23.70
CA VAL A 178 -0.53 12.53 23.31
C VAL A 178 -1.40 11.38 22.78
N ALA A 179 -0.75 10.32 22.32
CA ALA A 179 -1.37 9.05 21.97
C ALA A 179 -0.39 7.94 22.32
N ASN A 180 -0.87 6.82 22.85
CA ASN A 180 -0.03 5.68 23.19
C ASN A 180 -0.79 4.37 23.02
N VAL A 181 -0.04 3.27 22.96
CA VAL A 181 -0.58 1.92 23.03
C VAL A 181 0.35 1.04 23.85
N SER A 182 -0.23 0.25 24.76
CA SER A 182 0.54 -0.73 25.52
C SER A 182 1.10 -1.81 24.61
N TRP A 183 2.39 -2.03 24.73
CA TRP A 183 3.13 -3.01 23.95
C TRP A 183 3.24 -4.31 24.76
N ARG A 184 2.62 -5.40 24.30
CA ARG A 184 2.54 -6.68 25.05
C ARG A 184 3.56 -7.76 24.64
N SER A 185 4.71 -7.39 24.11
CA SER A 185 5.73 -8.33 23.61
C SER A 185 7.14 -7.85 23.93
N SER A 186 8.08 -8.79 23.90
CA SER A 186 9.36 -8.72 24.59
C SER A 186 10.37 -7.79 23.90
N ILE A 187 10.18 -6.47 24.03
CA ILE A 187 11.08 -5.46 23.45
C ILE A 187 12.52 -5.59 23.97
N LYS A 188 12.68 -6.17 25.17
CA LYS A 188 13.94 -6.22 25.92
C LYS A 188 14.76 -7.50 25.71
N ASN A 189 14.24 -8.50 24.99
CA ASN A 189 14.94 -9.78 24.83
C ASN A 189 15.95 -9.82 23.67
N GLY A 190 16.17 -8.68 22.99
CA GLY A 190 17.03 -8.62 21.82
C GLY A 190 16.37 -9.02 20.50
N SER A 191 15.04 -9.17 20.45
CA SER A 191 14.31 -9.42 19.21
C SER A 191 14.39 -8.19 18.28
N VAL A 192 14.48 -8.46 16.98
CA VAL A 192 14.47 -7.39 15.97
C VAL A 192 13.04 -6.86 15.79
N ALA A 193 12.85 -5.60 16.16
CA ALA A 193 11.63 -4.84 15.91
C ALA A 193 11.75 -4.05 14.59
N ASN A 194 10.64 -3.96 13.85
CA ASN A 194 10.53 -3.12 12.65
C ASN A 194 9.41 -2.09 12.88
N ALA A 195 9.74 -0.82 12.71
CA ALA A 195 8.80 0.28 12.87
C ALA A 195 8.66 1.10 11.58
N TRP A 196 7.43 1.56 11.34
CA TRP A 196 7.07 2.49 10.28
C TRP A 196 6.42 3.72 10.91
N VAL A 197 7.02 4.88 10.72
CA VAL A 197 6.46 6.18 11.11
C VAL A 197 6.11 6.92 9.84
N SER A 198 4.82 7.15 9.61
CA SER A 198 4.32 7.79 8.40
C SER A 198 3.46 9.00 8.72
N TYR A 199 3.59 10.05 7.92
CA TYR A 199 2.78 11.24 8.02
C TYR A 199 2.04 11.52 6.72
N ASN A 200 0.72 11.69 6.82
CA ASN A 200 -0.14 12.11 5.72
C ASN A 200 -0.48 13.59 5.87
N SER A 201 0.09 14.42 4.99
CA SER A 201 -0.09 15.87 4.95
C SER A 201 -1.53 16.31 4.69
N THR A 202 -2.34 15.48 4.01
CA THR A 202 -3.73 15.82 3.67
C THR A 202 -4.65 15.63 4.87
N SER A 203 -4.44 14.57 5.66
CA SER A 203 -5.24 14.27 6.86
C SER A 203 -4.60 14.72 8.17
N PHE A 204 -3.39 15.30 8.12
CA PHE A 204 -2.56 15.61 9.29
C PHE A 204 -2.28 14.41 10.19
N ASN A 205 -2.33 13.20 9.65
CA ASN A 205 -2.27 11.98 10.45
C ASN A 205 -0.82 11.45 10.53
N LEU A 206 -0.28 11.41 11.75
CA LEU A 206 0.97 10.74 12.09
C LEU A 206 0.65 9.32 12.59
N SER A 207 1.03 8.31 11.82
CA SER A 207 0.76 6.90 12.10
C SER A 207 2.04 6.12 12.33
N VAL A 208 2.03 5.31 13.38
CA VAL A 208 3.09 4.39 13.78
C VAL A 208 2.57 2.95 13.64
N LEU A 209 3.31 2.12 12.92
CA LEU A 209 3.09 0.68 12.83
C LEU A 209 4.35 -0.05 13.28
N LEU A 210 4.18 -1.20 13.92
CA LEU A 210 5.27 -1.90 14.56
C LEU A 210 5.09 -3.42 14.51
N THR A 211 6.17 -4.15 14.24
CA THR A 211 6.20 -5.61 14.10
C THR A 211 7.52 -6.22 14.61
N TYR A 212 7.61 -7.55 14.77
CA TYR A 212 8.86 -8.27 15.09
C TYR A 212 9.21 -9.31 14.02
N ALA A 213 10.51 -9.53 13.80
CA ALA A 213 11.01 -10.44 12.76
C ALA A 213 10.68 -11.94 13.00
N ASN A 214 10.63 -12.40 14.26
CA ASN A 214 10.51 -13.83 14.57
C ASN A 214 9.09 -14.28 14.98
N ASN A 215 8.15 -13.34 15.22
CA ASN A 215 6.77 -13.66 15.60
C ASN A 215 5.85 -12.43 15.34
N PRO A 216 5.19 -12.30 14.18
CA PRO A 216 4.44 -11.09 13.82
C PRO A 216 3.09 -10.94 14.54
N VAL A 217 2.68 -11.89 15.38
CA VAL A 217 1.42 -11.83 16.12
C VAL A 217 1.59 -10.98 17.38
N PHE A 218 1.22 -9.71 17.30
CA PHE A 218 0.91 -8.93 18.49
C PHE A 218 -0.42 -9.42 19.07
N ASN A 219 -0.42 -9.88 20.32
CA ASN A 219 -1.66 -9.93 21.10
C ASN A 219 -2.00 -8.48 21.56
N GLY A 220 -2.50 -7.64 20.65
CA GLY A 220 -2.87 -6.24 20.94
C GLY A 220 -2.91 -5.33 19.70
N ASN A 221 -3.24 -4.05 19.90
CA ASN A 221 -3.18 -3.04 18.85
C ASN A 221 -1.71 -2.74 18.50
N SER A 222 -1.27 -3.09 17.30
CA SER A 222 0.11 -2.84 16.81
C SER A 222 0.26 -1.52 16.02
N SER A 223 -0.80 -0.72 15.98
CA SER A 223 -0.84 0.57 15.28
C SER A 223 -1.29 1.67 16.21
N LEU A 224 -0.64 2.83 16.11
CA LEU A 224 -0.95 4.05 16.82
C LEU A 224 -1.07 5.19 15.81
N SER A 225 -2.01 6.11 16.00
CA SER A 225 -2.14 7.27 15.10
C SER A 225 -2.62 8.50 15.85
N TYR A 226 -2.13 9.67 15.46
CA TYR A 226 -2.53 10.95 16.04
C TYR A 226 -2.61 12.04 14.97
N MET A 227 -3.68 12.84 15.00
CA MET A 227 -3.84 13.96 14.10
C MET A 227 -3.08 15.18 14.65
N VAL A 228 -1.99 15.56 13.98
CA VAL A 228 -1.15 16.70 14.34
C VAL A 228 -0.77 17.50 13.09
N ASP A 229 -1.02 18.81 13.15
CA ASP A 229 -0.53 19.75 12.13
C ASP A 229 0.91 20.13 12.46
N LEU A 230 1.87 19.49 11.79
CA LEU A 230 3.30 19.66 12.10
C LEU A 230 3.79 21.09 11.88
N ARG A 231 3.11 21.91 11.08
CA ARG A 231 3.46 23.33 10.85
C ARG A 231 3.30 24.18 12.11
N LYS A 232 2.42 23.76 13.03
CA LYS A 232 2.18 24.46 14.30
C LYS A 232 3.24 24.16 15.34
N ILE A 233 4.03 23.11 15.12
CA ILE A 233 4.93 22.53 16.12
C ILE A 233 6.39 22.70 15.71
N LEU A 234 6.70 22.49 14.42
CA LEU A 234 8.04 22.38 13.89
C LEU A 234 8.32 23.43 12.80
N PRO A 235 9.57 23.92 12.71
CA PRO A 235 9.98 24.84 11.66
C PRO A 235 9.96 24.18 10.27
N GLU A 236 10.18 24.99 9.24
CA GLU A 236 10.18 24.55 7.84
C GLU A 236 11.23 23.48 7.56
N GLN A 237 12.42 23.62 8.15
CA GLN A 237 13.54 22.70 8.03
C GLN A 237 13.80 22.01 9.37
N VAL A 238 13.73 20.69 9.34
CA VAL A 238 13.86 19.84 10.51
C VAL A 238 15.02 18.87 10.35
N ARG A 239 15.47 18.32 11.48
CA ARG A 239 16.32 17.14 11.54
C ARG A 239 15.45 15.94 11.94
N VAL A 240 15.73 14.82 11.30
CA VAL A 240 15.17 13.51 11.65
C VAL A 240 16.27 12.59 12.13
N GLY A 241 15.98 11.78 13.13
CA GLY A 241 16.98 10.88 13.69
C GLY A 241 16.44 10.03 14.83
N PHE A 242 17.35 9.34 15.50
CA PHE A 242 17.09 8.53 16.67
C PHE A 242 17.79 9.11 17.88
N SER A 243 17.16 8.99 19.03
CA SER A 243 17.70 9.37 20.33
C SER A 243 17.45 8.24 21.31
N ALA A 244 18.41 7.98 22.19
CA ALA A 244 18.22 7.08 23.31
C ALA A 244 19.03 7.57 24.50
N ALA A 245 18.59 7.17 25.68
CA ALA A 245 19.30 7.42 26.90
C ALA A 245 19.21 6.22 27.85
N THR A 246 20.18 6.12 28.75
CA THR A 246 20.17 5.18 29.86
C THR A 246 20.15 5.97 31.17
N GLY A 247 19.60 5.36 32.21
CA GLY A 247 19.62 5.89 33.57
C GLY A 247 20.63 5.14 34.43
N ARG A 248 20.21 4.76 35.64
CA ARG A 248 20.92 3.78 36.48
C ARG A 248 20.80 2.36 35.93
N PHE A 249 19.75 2.10 35.16
CA PHE A 249 19.54 0.84 34.48
C PHE A 249 19.82 1.01 32.99
N ILE A 250 20.33 -0.04 32.38
CA ILE A 250 20.97 0.01 31.08
C ILE A 250 20.35 -1.01 30.12
N GLU A 251 20.22 -0.59 28.87
CA GLU A 251 19.71 -1.40 27.77
C GLU A 251 20.55 -1.09 26.52
N ILE A 252 20.75 -2.10 25.67
CA ILE A 252 21.41 -1.92 24.38
C ILE A 252 20.39 -1.32 23.41
N HIS A 253 20.75 -0.20 22.78
CA HIS A 253 19.91 0.51 21.81
C HIS A 253 20.55 0.52 20.43
N ASN A 254 20.18 -0.45 19.59
CA ASN A 254 20.77 -0.60 18.26
C ASN A 254 19.78 -0.30 17.15
N ILE A 255 20.15 0.57 16.20
CA ILE A 255 19.45 0.71 14.92
C ILE A 255 20.19 -0.14 13.88
N LEU A 256 19.46 -1.05 13.24
CA LEU A 256 19.99 -2.02 12.28
C LEU A 256 19.86 -1.54 10.83
N SER A 257 18.75 -0.86 10.54
CA SER A 257 18.46 -0.31 9.21
C SER A 257 17.61 0.95 9.35
N TRP A 258 17.72 1.87 8.41
CA TRP A 258 16.91 3.07 8.38
C TRP A 258 16.72 3.58 6.96
N SER A 259 15.47 3.75 6.55
CA SER A 259 15.08 4.46 5.34
C SER A 259 14.11 5.58 5.66
N PHE A 260 14.20 6.66 4.90
CA PHE A 260 13.32 7.81 5.00
C PHE A 260 12.99 8.32 3.61
N SER A 261 11.75 8.73 3.40
CA SER A 261 11.32 9.37 2.15
C SER A 261 10.31 10.48 2.43
N SER A 262 10.41 11.60 1.70
CA SER A 262 9.53 12.76 1.79
C SER A 262 9.14 13.25 0.38
N THR A 263 7.90 13.74 0.22
CA THR A 263 7.27 14.02 -1.09
C THR A 263 7.34 15.47 -1.58
N LEU A 264 7.98 16.39 -0.84
CA LEU A 264 8.06 17.79 -1.23
C LEU A 264 9.13 18.02 -2.31
N GLU A 265 8.70 18.12 -3.57
CA GLU A 265 9.51 18.62 -4.70
C GLU A 265 9.00 19.99 -5.13
N ASP A 266 9.90 20.97 -5.27
CA ASP A 266 9.58 22.32 -5.76
C ASP A 266 9.62 22.40 -7.29
N GLY A 267 8.63 23.10 -7.85
CA GLY A 267 8.64 23.57 -9.23
C GLY A 267 9.52 24.82 -9.40
N ASN A 268 10.45 24.77 -10.35
CA ASN A 268 11.32 25.82 -10.88
C ASN A 268 11.21 27.26 -10.29
N SER A 269 12.31 27.74 -9.70
CA SER A 269 13.06 28.88 -10.27
C SER A 269 14.49 28.93 -9.70
N THR A 270 15.44 29.11 -10.61
CA THR A 270 16.87 29.35 -10.35
C THR A 270 17.09 30.72 -9.71
N LEU A 271 18.00 30.82 -8.73
CA LEU A 271 19.25 31.59 -8.76
C LEU A 271 19.89 31.63 -7.35
N GLU A 272 21.10 31.06 -7.25
CA GLU A 272 22.13 31.27 -6.19
C GLU A 272 22.54 32.75 -6.12
N ASP A 273 23.21 33.32 -5.11
CA ASP A 273 23.60 33.09 -3.70
C ASP A 273 24.26 34.45 -3.29
N GLY A 274 24.48 34.76 -2.00
CA GLY A 274 25.41 35.86 -1.68
C GLY A 274 25.44 36.44 -0.27
N LYS A 275 26.36 35.90 0.55
CA LYS A 275 26.88 36.42 1.83
C LYS A 275 27.42 37.87 1.81
N LYS A 276 27.52 38.48 3.00
CA LYS A 276 28.56 39.47 3.41
C LYS A 276 29.00 39.17 4.85
N LYS A 277 30.20 39.43 5.38
CA LYS A 277 31.63 39.69 5.00
C LYS A 277 32.37 39.71 6.37
N THR A 278 33.61 39.25 6.56
CA THR A 278 34.96 39.84 6.26
C THR A 278 36.04 38.71 6.41
N SER A 279 37.30 38.72 5.96
CA SER A 279 38.34 39.73 5.69
C SER A 279 39.38 39.23 4.64
N THR A 280 40.02 40.22 4.01
CA THR A 280 40.90 40.35 2.82
C THR A 280 42.23 39.55 2.75
N GLY A 281 42.57 39.06 1.54
CA GLY A 281 43.91 39.21 0.97
C GLY A 281 44.80 37.98 0.69
N LEU A 282 44.47 37.07 -0.25
CA LEU A 282 45.48 36.14 -0.83
C LEU A 282 45.16 35.44 -2.19
N VAL A 283 44.14 35.85 -2.97
CA VAL A 283 43.54 35.00 -4.03
C VAL A 283 43.97 35.31 -5.49
N LEU A 284 44.92 36.20 -5.77
CA LEU A 284 45.16 36.67 -7.16
C LEU A 284 45.79 35.63 -8.13
N GLY A 285 46.20 34.44 -7.68
CA GLY A 285 46.94 33.47 -8.51
C GLY A 285 46.12 32.37 -9.23
N ILE A 286 44.88 32.08 -8.82
CA ILE A 286 44.16 30.85 -9.22
C ILE A 286 43.21 31.06 -10.43
N VAL A 287 42.96 32.31 -10.81
CA VAL A 287 41.84 32.69 -11.71
C VAL A 287 42.10 32.37 -13.19
N LEU A 288 43.36 32.28 -13.65
CA LEU A 288 43.65 32.14 -15.08
C LEU A 288 43.62 30.69 -15.60
N GLY A 289 43.83 29.69 -14.75
CA GLY A 289 43.81 28.27 -15.14
C GLY A 289 42.43 27.60 -15.05
N SER A 290 41.54 28.11 -14.20
CA SER A 290 40.23 27.50 -13.90
C SER A 290 39.15 27.82 -14.95
N GLY A 291 39.26 28.95 -15.64
CA GLY A 291 38.27 29.37 -16.63
C GLY A 291 38.13 28.43 -17.83
N LEU A 292 39.26 27.90 -18.32
CA LEU A 292 39.28 27.02 -19.51
C LEU A 292 38.67 25.65 -19.22
N VAL A 293 38.92 25.10 -18.03
CA VAL A 293 38.38 23.80 -17.60
C VAL A 293 36.87 23.91 -17.33
N ALA A 294 36.41 25.00 -16.71
CA ALA A 294 35.00 25.25 -16.45
C ALA A 294 34.17 25.40 -17.74
N CYS A 295 34.71 26.06 -18.77
CA CYS A 295 34.04 26.18 -20.06
C CYS A 295 33.86 24.83 -20.77
N VAL A 296 34.89 23.96 -20.75
CA VAL A 296 34.80 22.63 -21.36
C VAL A 296 33.81 21.74 -20.60
N LEU A 297 33.85 21.75 -19.26
CA LEU A 297 32.90 20.99 -18.43
C LEU A 297 31.46 21.50 -18.58
N GLY A 298 31.27 22.83 -18.72
CA GLY A 298 29.98 23.43 -18.98
C GLY A 298 29.39 23.02 -20.33
N ILE A 299 30.21 22.93 -21.38
CA ILE A 299 29.78 22.45 -22.70
C ILE A 299 29.43 20.96 -22.65
N VAL A 300 30.22 20.13 -21.97
CA VAL A 300 29.95 18.70 -21.79
C VAL A 300 28.66 18.48 -20.97
N TRP A 301 28.47 19.22 -19.89
CA TRP A 301 27.25 19.18 -19.08
C TRP A 301 26.03 19.66 -19.85
N PHE A 302 26.14 20.73 -20.65
CA PHE A 302 25.07 21.21 -21.52
C PHE A 302 24.68 20.17 -22.58
N ILE A 303 25.66 19.49 -23.18
CA ILE A 303 25.42 18.38 -24.11
C ILE A 303 24.73 17.21 -23.39
N PHE A 304 25.19 16.82 -22.19
CA PHE A 304 24.59 15.76 -21.38
C PHE A 304 23.18 16.09 -20.89
N TRP A 305 22.93 17.34 -20.50
CA TRP A 305 21.62 17.83 -20.05
C TRP A 305 20.62 17.93 -21.20
N ARG A 306 21.07 18.38 -22.39
CA ARG A 306 20.28 18.25 -23.62
C ARG A 306 20.01 16.78 -23.98
N LYS A 307 20.96 15.87 -23.73
CA LYS A 307 20.75 14.43 -23.99
C LYS A 307 19.78 13.80 -22.97
N LYS A 308 19.89 14.10 -21.67
CA LYS A 308 19.08 13.56 -20.57
C LYS A 308 17.65 14.11 -20.55
N SER A 309 17.46 15.41 -20.80
CA SER A 309 16.11 16.02 -20.95
C SER A 309 15.40 15.52 -22.20
N ARG A 310 16.14 15.29 -23.29
CA ARG A 310 15.63 14.60 -24.48
C ARG A 310 15.38 13.11 -24.22
N LEU A 311 16.14 12.42 -23.38
CA LEU A 311 15.95 11.01 -23.03
C LEU A 311 14.76 10.75 -22.10
N SER A 312 14.46 11.64 -21.14
CA SER A 312 13.28 11.50 -20.25
C SER A 312 11.98 11.89 -20.96
N LYS A 313 11.98 13.01 -21.69
CA LYS A 313 10.85 13.33 -22.60
C LYS A 313 10.71 12.31 -23.71
N ARG A 314 11.81 11.72 -24.22
CA ARG A 314 11.74 10.56 -25.12
C ARG A 314 11.25 9.31 -24.41
N ALA A 315 11.63 8.98 -23.18
CA ALA A 315 11.15 7.76 -22.51
C ALA A 315 9.62 7.79 -22.31
N TRP A 316 9.05 8.94 -21.95
CA TRP A 316 7.59 9.13 -21.84
C TRP A 316 6.90 9.25 -23.20
N ALA A 317 7.56 9.88 -24.18
CA ALA A 317 7.06 9.91 -25.55
C ALA A 317 7.27 8.59 -26.31
N VAL A 318 8.16 7.71 -25.86
CA VAL A 318 8.46 6.39 -26.44
C VAL A 318 7.51 5.35 -25.87
N ASP A 319 7.26 5.36 -24.55
CA ASP A 319 6.23 4.51 -23.91
C ASP A 319 4.80 4.92 -24.32
N MET A 320 4.60 6.19 -24.69
CA MET A 320 3.34 6.70 -25.27
C MET A 320 3.39 6.98 -26.78
N SER A 321 4.43 6.56 -27.52
CA SER A 321 4.41 6.60 -29.01
C SER A 321 3.50 5.52 -29.62
N ILE A 322 2.43 5.19 -28.91
CA ILE A 322 1.29 4.38 -29.32
C ILE A 322 0.66 4.94 -30.61
N ASP A 323 0.78 6.24 -30.88
CA ASP A 323 0.27 6.80 -32.14
C ASP A 323 0.93 6.14 -33.39
N GLY A 324 2.18 5.68 -33.33
CA GLY A 324 2.89 5.12 -34.49
C GLY A 324 2.66 3.62 -34.79
N GLU A 325 2.35 2.80 -33.77
CA GLU A 325 2.02 1.37 -33.96
C GLU A 325 0.51 1.13 -34.22
N PHE A 326 -0.35 2.06 -33.79
CA PHE A 326 -1.80 1.89 -33.81
C PHE A 326 -2.45 2.46 -35.10
N GLU A 327 -1.72 3.28 -35.87
CA GLU A 327 -2.17 3.85 -37.15
C GLU A 327 -2.05 2.88 -38.35
N LYS A 328 -1.56 1.64 -38.15
CA LYS A 328 -1.45 0.62 -39.21
C LYS A 328 -2.39 -0.57 -38.98
N GLY A 329 -3.72 -0.35 -39.00
CA GLY A 329 -4.72 -1.42 -39.12
C GLY A 329 -5.97 -1.31 -38.23
N ALA A 330 -6.84 -2.34 -38.27
CA ALA A 330 -8.15 -2.46 -37.61
C ALA A 330 -8.10 -2.61 -36.05
N GLY A 331 -7.25 -1.83 -35.39
CA GLY A 331 -7.12 -1.77 -33.93
C GLY A 331 -8.10 -0.79 -33.26
N PRO A 332 -8.04 -0.65 -31.92
CA PRO A 332 -8.87 0.31 -31.20
C PRO A 332 -8.64 1.77 -31.68
N LYS A 333 -9.72 2.51 -31.92
CA LYS A 333 -9.67 3.89 -32.44
C LYS A 333 -9.33 4.90 -31.33
N LYS A 334 -8.54 5.91 -31.65
CA LYS A 334 -8.35 7.10 -30.78
C LYS A 334 -9.57 8.02 -30.93
N PHE A 335 -10.26 8.29 -29.83
CA PHE A 335 -11.40 9.21 -29.76
C PHE A 335 -10.96 10.53 -29.12
N THR A 336 -11.62 11.63 -29.52
CA THR A 336 -11.47 12.90 -28.79
C THR A 336 -12.36 12.90 -27.54
N TYR A 337 -12.00 13.69 -26.54
CA TYR A 337 -12.82 13.86 -25.34
C TYR A 337 -14.22 14.38 -25.72
N ARG A 338 -14.28 15.31 -26.69
CA ARG A 338 -15.54 15.90 -27.15
C ARG A 338 -16.49 14.88 -27.77
N ASP A 339 -15.97 13.90 -28.51
CA ASP A 339 -16.79 12.85 -29.11
C ASP A 339 -17.41 11.97 -28.02
N LEU A 340 -16.62 11.58 -27.01
CA LEU A 340 -17.09 10.74 -25.91
C LEU A 340 -18.02 11.48 -24.95
N ALA A 341 -17.75 12.76 -24.71
CA ALA A 341 -18.65 13.63 -23.94
C ALA A 341 -20.02 13.72 -24.63
N ARG A 342 -20.05 13.99 -25.95
CA ARG A 342 -21.31 13.97 -26.72
C ARG A 342 -21.99 12.61 -26.68
N ALA A 343 -21.24 11.52 -26.89
CA ALA A 343 -21.80 10.16 -26.93
C ALA A 343 -22.43 9.75 -25.59
N THR A 344 -21.92 10.26 -24.47
CA THR A 344 -22.38 9.94 -23.10
C THR A 344 -23.29 11.01 -22.49
N ASN A 345 -23.69 12.02 -23.27
CA ASN A 345 -24.44 13.19 -22.80
C ASN A 345 -23.74 13.87 -21.60
N ASP A 346 -22.48 14.26 -21.82
CA ASP A 346 -21.54 14.85 -20.85
C ASP A 346 -21.35 14.01 -19.59
N PHE A 347 -21.27 12.69 -19.75
CA PHE A 347 -21.14 11.72 -18.65
C PHE A 347 -22.26 11.89 -17.61
N ALA A 348 -23.49 12.12 -18.07
CA ALA A 348 -24.65 12.29 -17.19
C ALA A 348 -24.85 11.07 -16.29
N GLU A 349 -25.15 11.30 -15.01
CA GLU A 349 -25.36 10.23 -14.02
C GLU A 349 -26.47 9.26 -14.41
N LYS A 350 -27.49 9.71 -15.17
CA LYS A 350 -28.55 8.83 -15.71
C LYS A 350 -27.99 7.74 -16.66
N GLY A 351 -26.88 8.01 -17.34
CA GLY A 351 -26.20 7.09 -18.23
C GLY A 351 -25.15 6.23 -17.54
N LYS A 352 -24.96 6.35 -16.22
CA LYS A 352 -23.95 5.61 -15.47
C LYS A 352 -24.39 4.15 -15.32
N LEU A 353 -23.54 3.23 -15.80
CA LEU A 353 -23.73 1.79 -15.70
C LEU A 353 -23.19 1.23 -14.39
N GLY A 354 -22.15 1.87 -13.84
CA GLY A 354 -21.55 1.48 -12.57
C GLY A 354 -20.38 2.39 -12.20
N GLU A 355 -19.93 2.26 -10.95
CA GLU A 355 -18.78 2.98 -10.41
C GLU A 355 -17.94 2.02 -9.56
N GLY A 356 -16.64 2.00 -9.82
CA GLY A 356 -15.67 1.22 -9.06
C GLY A 356 -14.50 2.07 -8.60
N GLY A 357 -13.51 1.45 -7.95
CA GLY A 357 -12.29 2.13 -7.46
C GLY A 357 -11.45 2.82 -8.55
N PHE A 358 -11.76 2.56 -9.82
CA PHE A 358 -11.03 3.05 -10.98
C PHE A 358 -11.79 4.14 -11.76
N GLY A 359 -13.02 4.46 -11.36
CA GLY A 359 -13.86 5.48 -11.96
C GLY A 359 -15.23 4.99 -12.41
N GLY A 360 -15.96 5.87 -13.09
CA GLY A 360 -17.33 5.61 -13.56
C GLY A 360 -17.35 5.01 -14.96
N VAL A 361 -18.29 4.09 -15.19
CA VAL A 361 -18.59 3.54 -16.52
C VAL A 361 -19.93 4.09 -16.99
N TYR A 362 -19.94 4.66 -18.19
CA TYR A 362 -21.11 5.35 -18.75
C TYR A 362 -21.53 4.70 -20.06
N LYS A 363 -22.83 4.50 -20.25
CA LYS A 363 -23.41 4.12 -21.54
C LYS A 363 -23.31 5.32 -22.49
N GLY A 364 -22.89 5.07 -23.72
CA GLY A 364 -22.89 6.07 -24.77
C GLY A 364 -23.36 5.51 -26.11
N LEU A 365 -23.63 6.41 -27.05
CA LEU A 365 -23.99 6.09 -28.42
C LEU A 365 -23.08 6.87 -29.38
N LEU A 366 -22.26 6.16 -30.16
CA LEU A 366 -21.45 6.77 -31.21
C LEU A 366 -22.36 7.13 -32.40
N SER A 367 -22.61 8.42 -32.60
CA SER A 367 -23.56 8.91 -33.61
C SER A 367 -23.20 8.54 -35.05
N GLU A 368 -21.89 8.43 -35.37
CA GLU A 368 -21.42 8.11 -36.72
C GLU A 368 -21.73 6.67 -37.16
N SER A 369 -21.67 5.73 -36.22
CA SER A 369 -21.82 4.29 -36.47
C SER A 369 -23.08 3.68 -35.85
N ASN A 370 -23.89 4.50 -35.17
CA ASN A 370 -25.04 4.08 -34.37
C ASN A 370 -24.72 2.90 -33.43
N THR A 371 -23.54 2.92 -32.83
CA THR A 371 -23.02 1.83 -31.99
C THR A 371 -23.12 2.20 -30.52
N GLU A 372 -23.79 1.36 -29.73
CA GLU A 372 -23.81 1.49 -28.27
C GLU A 372 -22.44 1.10 -27.69
N ILE A 373 -21.94 1.93 -26.78
CA ILE A 373 -20.62 1.77 -26.16
C ILE A 373 -20.69 1.90 -24.64
N ALA A 374 -19.70 1.32 -23.97
CA ALA A 374 -19.43 1.56 -22.55
C ALA A 374 -18.13 2.35 -22.42
N VAL A 375 -18.20 3.53 -21.81
CA VAL A 375 -17.07 4.45 -21.62
C VAL A 375 -16.64 4.42 -20.16
N LYS A 376 -15.49 3.80 -19.88
CA LYS A 376 -14.84 3.79 -18.57
C LYS A 376 -13.99 5.05 -18.46
N ARG A 377 -14.38 5.99 -17.59
CA ARG A 377 -13.66 7.24 -17.32
C ARG A 377 -12.84 7.09 -16.04
N VAL A 378 -11.52 7.19 -16.15
CA VAL A 378 -10.61 7.00 -15.02
C VAL A 378 -10.67 8.20 -14.07
N SER A 379 -10.77 7.94 -12.76
CA SER A 379 -10.83 9.01 -11.75
C SER A 379 -9.59 9.92 -11.75
N LYS A 380 -9.83 11.25 -11.76
CA LYS A 380 -8.76 12.26 -11.70
C LYS A 380 -7.92 12.10 -10.43
N GLY A 381 -6.60 12.10 -10.58
CA GLY A 381 -5.65 12.00 -9.47
C GLY A 381 -5.27 10.57 -9.04
N SER A 382 -5.91 9.52 -9.57
CA SER A 382 -5.55 8.14 -9.26
C SER A 382 -4.24 7.72 -9.92
N LYS A 383 -3.14 7.62 -9.15
CA LYS A 383 -1.85 7.08 -9.63
C LYS A 383 -1.99 5.63 -10.10
N GLN A 384 -2.85 4.86 -9.44
CA GLN A 384 -3.15 3.47 -9.79
C GLN A 384 -3.99 3.39 -11.07
N GLY A 385 -5.06 4.20 -11.18
CA GLY A 385 -5.91 4.24 -12.38
C GLY A 385 -5.14 4.61 -13.65
N LYS A 386 -4.11 5.45 -13.55
CA LYS A 386 -3.19 5.74 -14.68
C LYS A 386 -2.38 4.51 -15.11
N LYS A 387 -1.85 3.74 -14.16
CA LYS A 387 -1.09 2.51 -14.47
C LYS A 387 -1.98 1.44 -15.10
N GLU A 388 -3.21 1.32 -14.60
CA GLU A 388 -4.20 0.39 -15.14
C GLU A 388 -4.66 0.78 -16.53
N TYR A 389 -4.90 2.06 -16.78
CA TYR A 389 -5.18 2.57 -18.13
C TYR A 389 -4.09 2.17 -19.12
N VAL A 390 -2.82 2.43 -18.79
CA VAL A 390 -1.69 2.07 -19.66
C VAL A 390 -1.60 0.56 -19.87
N SER A 391 -1.75 -0.23 -18.80
CA SER A 391 -1.76 -1.69 -18.85
C SER A 391 -2.87 -2.21 -19.76
N GLU A 392 -4.07 -1.67 -19.59
CA GLU A 392 -5.26 -2.06 -20.33
C GLU A 392 -5.08 -1.73 -21.81
N VAL A 393 -4.75 -0.48 -22.19
CA VAL A 393 -4.45 -0.10 -23.58
C VAL A 393 -3.36 -0.99 -24.19
N LYS A 394 -2.29 -1.30 -23.46
CA LYS A 394 -1.17 -2.10 -23.97
C LYS A 394 -1.55 -3.56 -24.23
N ILE A 395 -2.36 -4.16 -23.35
CA ILE A 395 -2.70 -5.59 -23.40
C ILE A 395 -3.96 -5.80 -24.25
N ILE A 396 -5.10 -5.21 -23.87
CA ILE A 396 -6.41 -5.51 -24.48
C ILE A 396 -6.51 -5.05 -25.94
N SER A 397 -5.69 -4.08 -26.36
CA SER A 397 -5.68 -3.61 -27.75
C SER A 397 -5.29 -4.71 -28.74
N ARG A 398 -4.42 -5.63 -28.31
CA ARG A 398 -3.85 -6.71 -29.12
C ARG A 398 -4.64 -8.02 -29.04
N LEU A 399 -5.49 -8.15 -28.02
CA LEU A 399 -6.29 -9.34 -27.78
C LEU A 399 -7.59 -9.31 -28.58
N ARG A 400 -7.95 -10.45 -29.17
CA ARG A 400 -9.20 -10.65 -29.92
C ARG A 400 -9.71 -12.06 -29.67
N HIS A 401 -10.78 -12.18 -28.89
CA HIS A 401 -11.40 -13.47 -28.62
C HIS A 401 -12.89 -13.28 -28.30
N ARG A 402 -13.74 -14.24 -28.69
CA ARG A 402 -15.21 -14.13 -28.54
C ARG A 402 -15.67 -14.02 -27.08
N ASN A 403 -14.87 -14.53 -26.14
CA ASN A 403 -15.13 -14.50 -24.71
C ASN A 403 -14.31 -13.42 -23.97
N LEU A 404 -13.77 -12.42 -24.68
CA LEU A 404 -13.17 -11.23 -24.08
C LEU A 404 -14.00 -9.99 -24.46
N VAL A 405 -14.09 -9.02 -23.54
CA VAL A 405 -14.74 -7.74 -23.83
C VAL A 405 -13.89 -6.93 -24.80
N GLN A 406 -14.48 -6.54 -25.93
CA GLN A 406 -13.77 -5.86 -27.00
C GLN A 406 -13.52 -4.38 -26.67
N LEU A 407 -12.24 -3.97 -26.61
CA LEU A 407 -11.86 -2.56 -26.62
C LEU A 407 -12.06 -1.98 -28.03
N ILE A 408 -12.96 -1.02 -28.15
CA ILE A 408 -13.26 -0.27 -29.38
C ILE A 408 -12.30 0.90 -29.54
N GLY A 409 -11.88 1.52 -28.44
CA GLY A 409 -10.99 2.68 -28.51
C GLY A 409 -10.59 3.26 -27.16
N TRP A 410 -9.89 4.39 -27.23
CA TRP A 410 -9.34 5.08 -26.08
C TRP A 410 -9.30 6.59 -26.31
N CYS A 411 -9.26 7.35 -25.23
CA CYS A 411 -9.05 8.80 -25.25
C CYS A 411 -8.05 9.19 -24.16
N HIS A 412 -7.11 10.06 -24.52
CA HIS A 412 -6.19 10.74 -23.61
C HIS A 412 -6.04 12.19 -24.05
N GLU A 413 -6.92 13.05 -23.55
CA GLU A 413 -6.96 14.48 -23.88
C GLU A 413 -7.28 15.27 -22.61
N GLU A 414 -6.70 16.48 -22.47
CA GLU A 414 -7.02 17.41 -21.38
C GLU A 414 -6.87 16.83 -19.95
N GLY A 415 -6.02 15.81 -19.78
CA GLY A 415 -5.83 15.11 -18.50
C GLY A 415 -6.93 14.10 -18.16
N GLU A 416 -7.84 13.82 -19.10
CA GLU A 416 -8.86 12.78 -19.03
C GLU A 416 -8.33 11.49 -19.67
N LEU A 417 -8.54 10.36 -19.00
CA LEU A 417 -8.20 9.03 -19.51
C LEU A 417 -9.49 8.21 -19.62
N LEU A 418 -9.85 7.81 -20.84
CA LEU A 418 -11.07 7.04 -21.09
C LEU A 418 -10.80 5.83 -21.97
N LEU A 419 -11.50 4.74 -21.66
CA LEU A 419 -11.48 3.49 -22.42
C LEU A 419 -12.90 3.23 -22.93
N VAL A 420 -13.01 2.83 -24.19
CA VAL A 420 -14.28 2.62 -24.90
C VAL A 420 -14.41 1.15 -25.25
N TYR A 421 -15.43 0.49 -24.72
CA TYR A 421 -15.74 -0.92 -24.95
C TYR A 421 -17.06 -1.09 -25.67
N GLU A 422 -17.28 -2.28 -26.23
CA GLU A 422 -18.61 -2.72 -26.63
C GLU A 422 -19.58 -2.65 -25.44
N PHE A 423 -20.80 -2.17 -25.68
CA PHE A 423 -21.85 -2.22 -24.68
C PHE A 423 -22.44 -3.64 -24.60
N LEU A 424 -22.51 -4.18 -23.38
CA LEU A 424 -23.05 -5.52 -23.12
C LEU A 424 -24.35 -5.39 -22.32
N PRO A 425 -25.51 -5.68 -22.96
CA PRO A 425 -26.81 -5.26 -22.44
C PRO A 425 -27.25 -6.03 -21.20
N ASN A 426 -26.74 -7.25 -20.99
CA ASN A 426 -27.07 -8.08 -19.84
C ASN A 426 -26.11 -7.84 -18.66
N GLY A 427 -25.24 -6.83 -18.70
CA GLY A 427 -24.42 -6.46 -17.54
C GLY A 427 -23.45 -7.56 -17.09
N SER A 428 -23.12 -7.58 -15.80
CA SER A 428 -22.15 -8.50 -15.19
C SER A 428 -22.83 -9.73 -14.57
N LEU A 429 -22.11 -10.85 -14.51
CA LEU A 429 -22.60 -12.11 -13.96
C LEU A 429 -23.02 -12.01 -12.49
N ASP A 430 -22.31 -11.22 -11.67
CA ASP A 430 -22.63 -11.04 -10.25
C ASP A 430 -24.02 -10.42 -10.02
N SER A 431 -24.47 -9.56 -10.93
CA SER A 431 -25.81 -8.94 -10.89
C SER A 431 -26.90 -10.01 -11.04
N HIS A 432 -26.69 -11.01 -11.89
CA HIS A 432 -27.63 -12.12 -12.08
C HIS A 432 -27.57 -13.14 -10.96
N LEU A 433 -26.38 -13.46 -10.44
CA LEU A 433 -26.23 -14.45 -9.39
C LEU A 433 -26.70 -13.95 -8.03
N PHE A 434 -26.47 -12.67 -7.70
CA PHE A 434 -26.64 -12.19 -6.31
C PHE A 434 -27.64 -11.05 -6.12
N ARG A 435 -28.04 -10.35 -7.20
CA ARG A 435 -28.93 -9.17 -7.10
C ARG A 435 -30.34 -9.43 -7.64
N GLY A 436 -30.59 -10.64 -8.14
CA GLY A 436 -31.93 -11.06 -8.58
C GLY A 436 -32.45 -10.31 -9.80
N GLU A 437 -31.57 -9.77 -10.65
CA GLU A 437 -31.97 -9.04 -11.86
C GLU A 437 -32.68 -9.96 -12.87
N THR A 438 -32.09 -11.13 -13.17
CA THR A 438 -32.76 -12.24 -13.86
C THR A 438 -32.22 -13.59 -13.38
N HIS A 439 -33.08 -14.62 -13.35
CA HIS A 439 -32.66 -15.97 -12.98
C HIS A 439 -32.02 -16.68 -14.18
N LEU A 440 -30.71 -16.91 -14.12
CA LEU A 440 -30.01 -17.71 -15.11
C LEU A 440 -30.31 -19.20 -14.94
N THR A 441 -30.80 -19.84 -16.00
CA THR A 441 -31.00 -21.30 -16.04
C THR A 441 -29.66 -22.04 -15.94
N TRP A 442 -29.70 -23.29 -15.52
CA TRP A 442 -28.50 -24.13 -15.41
C TRP A 442 -27.72 -24.22 -16.72
N ALA A 443 -28.39 -24.42 -17.85
CA ALA A 443 -27.74 -24.50 -19.16
C ALA A 443 -26.95 -23.22 -19.51
N VAL A 444 -27.49 -22.04 -19.16
CA VAL A 444 -26.81 -20.76 -19.37
C VAL A 444 -25.63 -20.62 -18.42
N ARG A 445 -25.78 -20.99 -17.15
CA ARG A 445 -24.71 -21.00 -16.15
C ARG A 445 -23.52 -21.86 -16.56
N TYR A 446 -23.78 -23.09 -17.02
CA TYR A 446 -22.74 -24.00 -17.49
C TYR A 446 -22.03 -23.46 -18.74
N LYS A 447 -22.78 -22.88 -19.67
CA LYS A 447 -22.24 -22.19 -20.86
C LYS A 447 -21.33 -21.02 -20.48
N ILE A 448 -21.71 -20.24 -19.46
CA ILE A 448 -20.90 -19.13 -18.95
C ILE A 448 -19.58 -19.62 -18.37
N ALA A 449 -19.59 -20.71 -17.58
CA ALA A 449 -18.36 -21.31 -17.04
C ALA A 449 -17.41 -21.78 -18.16
N LEU A 450 -17.93 -22.46 -19.19
CA LEU A 450 -17.15 -22.85 -20.36
C LEU A 450 -16.60 -21.64 -21.14
N GLY A 451 -17.41 -20.59 -21.29
CA GLY A 451 -16.97 -19.34 -21.95
C GLY A 451 -15.83 -18.65 -21.20
N LEU A 452 -15.90 -18.62 -19.87
CA LEU A 452 -14.83 -18.09 -19.03
C LEU A 452 -13.56 -18.93 -19.10
N ALA A 453 -13.69 -20.26 -19.07
CA ALA A 453 -12.54 -21.16 -19.25
C ALA A 453 -11.88 -20.97 -20.63
N SER A 454 -12.69 -20.81 -21.68
CA SER A 454 -12.21 -20.51 -23.04
C SER A 454 -11.48 -19.17 -23.12
N ALA A 455 -11.94 -18.14 -22.39
CA ALA A 455 -11.24 -16.86 -22.28
C ALA A 455 -9.85 -17.02 -21.64
N LEU A 456 -9.76 -17.76 -20.54
CA LEU A 456 -8.50 -18.00 -19.84
C LEU A 456 -7.55 -18.89 -20.65
N LEU A 457 -8.05 -19.90 -21.37
CA LEU A 457 -7.23 -20.70 -22.30
C LEU A 457 -6.55 -19.81 -23.34
N TYR A 458 -7.33 -18.90 -23.95
CA TYR A 458 -6.78 -17.97 -24.92
C TYR A 458 -5.67 -17.09 -24.32
N LEU A 459 -5.90 -16.53 -23.12
CA LEU A 459 -4.93 -15.68 -22.43
C LEU A 459 -3.67 -16.43 -22.00
N HIS A 460 -3.78 -17.67 -21.56
CA HIS A 460 -2.67 -18.43 -20.97
C HIS A 460 -1.84 -19.22 -21.99
N GLU A 461 -2.46 -19.68 -23.08
CA GLU A 461 -1.87 -20.68 -23.97
C GLU A 461 -1.97 -20.35 -25.47
N GLU A 462 -3.00 -19.64 -25.94
CA GLU A 462 -3.22 -19.47 -27.39
C GLU A 462 -2.74 -18.12 -27.95
N TRP A 463 -2.57 -17.10 -27.09
CA TRP A 463 -1.98 -15.82 -27.49
C TRP A 463 -0.45 -15.89 -27.52
N GLU A 464 0.18 -15.04 -28.35
CA GLU A 464 1.64 -14.99 -28.57
C GLU A 464 2.46 -14.89 -27.27
N GLN A 465 1.91 -14.22 -26.26
CA GLN A 465 2.49 -14.11 -24.93
C GLN A 465 1.45 -14.47 -23.88
N CYS A 466 1.85 -15.19 -22.84
CA CYS A 466 0.97 -15.47 -21.71
C CYS A 466 0.52 -14.15 -21.06
N VAL A 467 -0.79 -14.00 -20.91
CA VAL A 467 -1.43 -12.91 -20.18
C VAL A 467 -2.02 -13.48 -18.89
N VAL A 468 -1.54 -13.01 -17.73
CA VAL A 468 -2.18 -13.29 -16.44
C VAL A 468 -3.14 -12.14 -16.13
N HIS A 469 -4.42 -12.44 -15.93
CA HIS A 469 -5.50 -11.46 -15.75
C HIS A 469 -5.47 -10.80 -14.37
N ARG A 470 -5.26 -11.58 -13.30
CA ARG A 470 -5.11 -11.14 -11.89
C ARG A 470 -6.37 -10.57 -11.21
N ASP A 471 -7.51 -10.56 -11.89
CA ASP A 471 -8.78 -10.07 -11.32
C ASP A 471 -9.98 -10.79 -11.95
N VAL A 472 -9.88 -12.11 -12.08
CA VAL A 472 -11.02 -12.94 -12.51
C VAL A 472 -12.02 -13.02 -11.37
N LYS A 473 -13.22 -12.49 -11.60
CA LYS A 473 -14.34 -12.49 -10.63
C LYS A 473 -15.66 -12.33 -11.37
N SER A 474 -16.77 -12.72 -10.74
CA SER A 474 -18.11 -12.63 -11.36
C SER A 474 -18.50 -11.21 -11.81
N SER A 475 -18.04 -10.16 -11.13
CA SER A 475 -18.32 -8.77 -11.54
C SER A 475 -17.55 -8.32 -12.80
N ASN A 476 -16.49 -9.04 -13.19
CA ASN A 476 -15.69 -8.77 -14.39
C ASN A 476 -16.08 -9.70 -15.56
N VAL A 477 -17.03 -10.62 -15.35
CA VAL A 477 -17.59 -11.47 -16.41
C VAL A 477 -18.87 -10.82 -16.90
N MET A 478 -18.81 -10.21 -18.07
CA MET A 478 -19.93 -9.53 -18.71
C MET A 478 -20.72 -10.49 -19.61
N LEU A 479 -22.00 -10.20 -19.83
CA LEU A 479 -22.90 -11.03 -20.61
C LEU A 479 -23.41 -10.28 -21.85
N ASP A 480 -23.19 -10.86 -23.03
CA ASP A 480 -23.76 -10.35 -24.28
C ASP A 480 -25.28 -10.61 -24.35
N SER A 481 -25.94 -10.16 -25.43
CA SER A 481 -27.38 -10.33 -25.64
C SER A 481 -27.86 -11.79 -25.62
N ASN A 482 -26.98 -12.75 -25.90
CA ASN A 482 -27.25 -14.19 -25.91
C ASN A 482 -26.75 -14.88 -24.62
N PHE A 483 -26.41 -14.11 -23.59
CA PHE A 483 -25.83 -14.60 -22.33
C PHE A 483 -24.53 -15.41 -22.55
N ASN A 484 -23.71 -15.05 -23.54
CA ASN A 484 -22.35 -15.56 -23.63
C ASN A 484 -21.43 -14.73 -22.73
N ALA A 485 -20.53 -15.42 -22.03
CA ALA A 485 -19.57 -14.79 -21.14
C ALA A 485 -18.47 -14.06 -21.90
N LYS A 486 -18.16 -12.83 -21.47
CA LYS A 486 -17.03 -12.02 -21.92
C LYS A 486 -16.26 -11.49 -20.72
N LEU A 487 -15.02 -11.94 -20.56
CA LEU A 487 -14.14 -11.47 -19.49
C LEU A 487 -13.59 -10.08 -19.83
N GLY A 488 -13.72 -9.13 -18.89
CA GLY A 488 -13.26 -7.75 -19.02
C GLY A 488 -12.40 -7.31 -17.84
N ASP A 489 -12.04 -6.02 -17.86
CA ASP A 489 -11.19 -5.33 -16.86
C ASP A 489 -9.74 -5.83 -16.81
N PHE A 490 -8.93 -5.36 -17.76
CA PHE A 490 -7.53 -5.76 -17.92
C PHE A 490 -6.54 -4.82 -17.20
N GLY A 491 -7.02 -3.95 -16.32
CA GLY A 491 -6.19 -2.96 -15.61
C GLY A 491 -5.05 -3.58 -14.81
N LEU A 492 -5.30 -4.74 -14.20
CA LEU A 492 -4.29 -5.47 -13.40
C LEU A 492 -3.49 -6.49 -14.21
N ALA A 493 -3.90 -6.78 -15.46
CA ALA A 493 -3.32 -7.83 -16.28
C ALA A 493 -1.84 -7.59 -16.58
N ARG A 494 -1.06 -8.66 -16.76
CA ARG A 494 0.38 -8.58 -17.04
C ARG A 494 0.79 -9.62 -18.08
N LEU A 495 1.75 -9.24 -18.93
CA LEU A 495 2.44 -10.17 -19.82
C LEU A 495 3.50 -10.93 -19.03
N VAL A 496 3.56 -12.25 -19.22
CA VAL A 496 4.54 -13.14 -18.62
C VAL A 496 5.22 -13.90 -19.76
N ASP A 497 6.55 -13.88 -19.81
CA ASP A 497 7.28 -14.71 -20.76
C ASP A 497 7.09 -16.19 -20.40
N HIS A 498 6.79 -17.03 -21.38
CA HIS A 498 6.51 -18.45 -21.17
C HIS A 498 7.66 -19.22 -20.50
N ASP A 499 8.89 -18.70 -20.57
CA ASP A 499 10.12 -19.34 -20.07
C ASP A 499 10.64 -18.76 -18.75
N MET A 500 10.15 -17.60 -18.32
CA MET A 500 10.64 -16.88 -17.13
C MET A 500 9.51 -16.84 -16.11
N GLY A 501 9.52 -17.77 -15.16
CA GLY A 501 8.47 -17.97 -14.16
C GLY A 501 8.04 -16.71 -13.37
N SER A 502 7.03 -16.88 -12.51
CA SER A 502 6.26 -15.80 -11.86
C SER A 502 7.09 -14.59 -11.36
N GLN A 503 6.72 -13.40 -11.83
CA GLN A 503 7.33 -12.13 -11.45
C GLN A 503 6.74 -11.61 -10.13
N THR A 504 7.60 -11.08 -9.25
CA THR A 504 7.17 -10.39 -8.03
C THR A 504 6.38 -9.13 -8.41
N THR A 505 5.11 -9.06 -8.02
CA THR A 505 4.23 -7.92 -8.33
C THR A 505 3.70 -7.29 -7.04
N VAL A 506 3.24 -6.04 -7.12
CA VAL A 506 2.42 -5.45 -6.05
C VAL A 506 1.17 -6.31 -5.88
N LEU A 507 0.86 -6.75 -4.66
CA LEU A 507 -0.36 -7.49 -4.35
C LEU A 507 -1.57 -6.69 -4.81
N ALA A 508 -2.30 -7.24 -5.76
CA ALA A 508 -3.49 -6.64 -6.34
C ALA A 508 -4.45 -7.75 -6.77
N GLY A 509 -5.75 -7.48 -6.67
CA GLY A 509 -6.84 -8.42 -6.94
C GLY A 509 -7.91 -8.35 -5.83
N THR A 510 -8.99 -9.08 -6.02
CA THR A 510 -10.17 -8.98 -5.16
C THR A 510 -10.17 -10.03 -4.03
N MET A 511 -10.35 -9.60 -2.78
CA MET A 511 -10.45 -10.50 -1.62
C MET A 511 -11.55 -11.55 -1.83
N GLY A 512 -11.25 -12.82 -1.53
CA GLY A 512 -12.13 -13.95 -1.80
C GLY A 512 -11.81 -14.69 -3.12
N TYR A 513 -11.22 -13.99 -4.09
CA TYR A 513 -10.74 -14.57 -5.36
C TYR A 513 -9.22 -14.74 -5.39
N LEU A 514 -8.50 -13.99 -4.55
CA LEU A 514 -7.04 -14.11 -4.44
C LEU A 514 -6.61 -15.51 -3.98
N ALA A 515 -5.74 -16.12 -4.77
CA ALA A 515 -5.09 -17.38 -4.41
C ALA A 515 -4.22 -17.22 -3.16
N PRO A 516 -4.11 -18.25 -2.29
CA PRO A 516 -3.37 -18.15 -1.03
C PRO A 516 -1.88 -17.76 -1.20
N GLU A 517 -1.23 -18.27 -2.24
CA GLU A 517 0.16 -17.95 -2.58
C GLU A 517 0.31 -16.51 -3.09
N CYS A 518 -0.72 -15.90 -3.68
CA CYS A 518 -0.69 -14.49 -4.06
C CYS A 518 -0.67 -13.60 -2.81
N VAL A 519 -1.52 -13.90 -1.82
CA VAL A 519 -1.57 -13.17 -0.53
C VAL A 519 -0.25 -13.32 0.22
N THR A 520 0.33 -14.50 0.12
CA THR A 520 1.63 -14.79 0.71
C THR A 520 2.70 -14.07 -0.12
N THR A 521 3.07 -14.60 -1.27
CA THR A 521 4.29 -14.21 -1.99
C THR A 521 4.18 -12.95 -2.87
N GLY A 522 2.99 -12.33 -3.01
CA GLY A 522 2.73 -11.22 -3.95
C GLY A 522 2.92 -11.58 -5.43
N LYS A 523 3.09 -12.87 -5.73
CA LYS A 523 3.34 -13.39 -7.07
C LYS A 523 2.03 -13.86 -7.69
N ALA A 524 1.72 -13.33 -8.86
CA ALA A 524 0.61 -13.82 -9.68
C ALA A 524 1.14 -14.73 -10.79
N SER A 525 0.34 -15.71 -11.17
CA SER A 525 0.66 -16.70 -12.20
C SER A 525 -0.61 -17.24 -12.88
N LYS A 526 -0.46 -18.10 -13.90
CA LYS A 526 -1.59 -18.77 -14.55
C LYS A 526 -2.42 -19.56 -13.52
N GLU A 527 -1.75 -20.21 -12.58
CA GLU A 527 -2.36 -21.01 -11.51
C GLU A 527 -3.18 -20.14 -10.55
N SER A 528 -2.82 -18.87 -10.38
CA SER A 528 -3.60 -17.92 -9.56
C SER A 528 -4.88 -17.44 -10.28
N ASP A 529 -4.86 -17.31 -11.61
CA ASP A 529 -6.07 -17.07 -12.40
C ASP A 529 -6.97 -18.32 -12.39
N VAL A 530 -6.38 -19.52 -12.45
CA VAL A 530 -7.12 -20.80 -12.33
C VAL A 530 -7.82 -20.89 -10.97
N TYR A 531 -7.16 -20.52 -9.88
CA TYR A 531 -7.81 -20.44 -8.56
C TYR A 531 -9.02 -19.49 -8.58
N SER A 532 -8.83 -18.30 -9.15
CA SER A 532 -9.89 -17.30 -9.26
C SER A 532 -11.07 -17.81 -10.13
N PHE A 533 -10.79 -18.53 -11.22
CA PHE A 533 -11.79 -19.25 -12.01
C PHE A 533 -12.54 -20.28 -11.18
N GLY A 534 -11.83 -21.07 -10.36
CA GLY A 534 -12.44 -22.06 -9.48
C GLY A 534 -13.45 -21.43 -8.52
N VAL A 535 -13.13 -20.27 -7.95
CA VAL A 535 -14.06 -19.51 -7.11
C VAL A 535 -15.30 -19.11 -7.91
N VAL A 536 -15.15 -18.55 -9.11
CA VAL A 536 -16.28 -18.18 -9.97
C VAL A 536 -17.13 -19.40 -10.39
N ALA A 537 -16.50 -20.55 -10.66
CA ALA A 537 -17.23 -21.78 -10.95
C ALA A 537 -18.12 -22.21 -9.78
N LEU A 538 -17.63 -22.09 -8.54
CA LEU A 538 -18.42 -22.33 -7.34
C LEU A 538 -19.52 -21.28 -7.15
N GLU A 539 -19.27 -20.00 -7.45
CA GLU A 539 -20.31 -18.96 -7.42
C GLU A 539 -21.45 -19.28 -8.40
N ILE A 540 -21.11 -19.70 -9.62
CA ILE A 540 -22.07 -20.08 -10.66
C ILE A 540 -22.94 -21.25 -10.19
N ALA A 541 -22.33 -22.26 -9.59
CA ALA A 541 -23.01 -23.47 -9.14
C ALA A 541 -23.88 -23.23 -7.89
N CYS A 542 -23.38 -22.44 -6.93
CA CYS A 542 -24.01 -22.28 -5.62
C CYS A 542 -24.90 -21.03 -5.51
N GLY A 543 -24.77 -20.05 -6.41
CA GLY A 543 -25.49 -18.77 -6.29
C GLY A 543 -25.08 -17.94 -5.07
N ARG A 544 -23.88 -18.18 -4.51
CA ARG A 544 -23.38 -17.54 -3.29
C ARG A 544 -22.07 -16.81 -3.52
N LYS A 545 -21.86 -15.70 -2.81
CA LYS A 545 -20.61 -14.94 -2.85
C LYS A 545 -19.47 -15.71 -2.16
N PRO A 546 -18.19 -15.46 -2.49
CA PRO A 546 -17.07 -16.23 -1.96
C PRO A 546 -16.87 -16.05 -0.45
N VAL A 547 -17.23 -14.87 0.06
CA VAL A 547 -17.20 -14.50 1.47
C VAL A 547 -18.55 -13.88 1.84
N GLU A 548 -19.25 -14.52 2.78
CA GLU A 548 -20.55 -14.07 3.27
C GLU A 548 -20.54 -13.99 4.80
N PRO A 549 -20.13 -12.84 5.39
CA PRO A 549 -19.91 -12.72 6.84
C PRO A 549 -21.14 -12.96 7.70
N LYS A 550 -22.35 -12.87 7.10
CA LYS A 550 -23.63 -13.08 7.77
C LYS A 550 -24.12 -14.53 7.68
N ALA A 551 -23.40 -15.41 6.99
CA ALA A 551 -23.73 -16.83 6.91
C ALA A 551 -23.39 -17.55 8.23
N GLU A 552 -23.91 -18.77 8.39
CA GLU A 552 -23.52 -19.65 9.50
C GLU A 552 -21.99 -19.86 9.53
N PRO A 553 -21.35 -20.03 10.70
CA PRO A 553 -19.89 -20.10 10.81
C PRO A 553 -19.18 -21.09 9.86
N GLY A 554 -19.82 -22.22 9.53
CA GLY A 554 -19.32 -23.21 8.58
C GLY A 554 -19.60 -22.92 7.10
N LYS A 555 -20.29 -21.82 6.78
CA LYS A 555 -20.71 -21.38 5.44
C LYS A 555 -20.16 -20.02 5.04
N VAL A 556 -19.33 -19.41 5.88
CA VAL A 556 -18.79 -18.05 5.67
C VAL A 556 -17.89 -17.99 4.43
N ARG A 557 -17.09 -19.03 4.18
CA ARG A 557 -16.18 -19.15 3.05
C ARG A 557 -16.67 -20.23 2.10
N LEU A 558 -16.98 -19.82 0.86
CA LEU A 558 -17.61 -20.69 -0.13
C LEU A 558 -16.78 -21.96 -0.40
N VAL A 559 -15.48 -21.81 -0.64
CA VAL A 559 -14.58 -22.94 -0.95
C VAL A 559 -14.53 -23.95 0.19
N GLU A 560 -14.38 -23.51 1.43
CA GLU A 560 -14.30 -24.39 2.61
C GLU A 560 -15.60 -25.19 2.82
N TRP A 561 -16.74 -24.51 2.66
CA TRP A 561 -18.05 -25.13 2.80
C TRP A 561 -18.33 -26.18 1.72
N VAL A 562 -18.03 -25.88 0.45
CA VAL A 562 -18.23 -26.84 -0.66
C VAL A 562 -17.26 -28.01 -0.55
N TRP A 563 -16.02 -27.78 -0.10
CA TRP A 563 -15.05 -28.86 0.12
C TRP A 563 -15.49 -29.83 1.23
N ASP A 564 -16.08 -29.30 2.30
CA ASP A 564 -16.63 -30.11 3.39
C ASP A 564 -17.81 -30.99 2.92
N LEU A 565 -18.68 -30.48 2.05
CA LEU A 565 -19.73 -31.26 1.40
C LEU A 565 -19.16 -32.32 0.45
N TYR A 566 -18.14 -31.98 -0.35
CA TYR A 566 -17.42 -32.95 -1.18
C TYR A 566 -16.84 -34.10 -0.35
N GLY A 567 -16.21 -33.79 0.78
CA GLY A 567 -15.66 -34.77 1.72
C GLY A 567 -16.67 -35.76 2.29
N ARG A 568 -17.96 -35.37 2.34
CA ARG A 568 -19.08 -36.21 2.75
C ARG A 568 -19.78 -36.93 1.59
N GLY A 569 -19.37 -36.70 0.34
CA GLY A 569 -20.07 -37.21 -0.85
C GLY A 569 -21.40 -36.51 -1.12
N GLN A 570 -21.56 -35.26 -0.65
CA GLN A 570 -22.80 -34.47 -0.70
C GLN A 570 -22.62 -33.16 -1.48
N VAL A 571 -21.67 -33.09 -2.41
CA VAL A 571 -21.27 -31.83 -3.07
C VAL A 571 -22.44 -31.11 -3.75
N VAL A 572 -23.37 -31.86 -4.36
CA VAL A 572 -24.55 -31.33 -5.06
C VAL A 572 -25.53 -30.61 -4.12
N GLU A 573 -25.49 -30.86 -2.81
CA GLU A 573 -26.29 -30.12 -1.83
C GLU A 573 -25.91 -28.63 -1.75
N ALA A 574 -24.73 -28.24 -2.27
CA ALA A 574 -24.33 -26.85 -2.38
C ALA A 574 -25.02 -26.09 -3.52
N ALA A 575 -25.79 -26.78 -4.39
CA ALA A 575 -26.38 -26.19 -5.57
C ALA A 575 -27.32 -25.03 -5.21
N ASP A 576 -27.33 -24.01 -6.07
CA ASP A 576 -28.15 -22.83 -5.88
C ASP A 576 -29.64 -23.21 -5.69
N PRO A 577 -30.25 -22.92 -4.53
CA PRO A 577 -31.66 -23.22 -4.30
C PRO A 577 -32.59 -22.55 -5.32
N ALA A 578 -32.20 -21.43 -5.92
CA ALA A 578 -32.98 -20.73 -6.93
C ALA A 578 -33.12 -21.52 -8.25
N LEU A 579 -32.30 -22.55 -8.47
CA LEU A 579 -32.46 -23.46 -9.60
C LEU A 579 -33.58 -24.49 -9.39
N ASN A 580 -34.16 -24.61 -8.19
CA ASN A 580 -35.27 -25.54 -7.88
C ASN A 580 -35.03 -26.99 -8.36
N LEU A 581 -33.78 -27.48 -8.28
CA LEU A 581 -33.34 -28.78 -8.79
C LEU A 581 -33.45 -28.95 -10.32
N GLU A 582 -33.66 -27.87 -11.08
CA GLU A 582 -33.65 -27.85 -12.55
C GLU A 582 -32.21 -27.73 -13.10
N PHE A 583 -31.38 -28.72 -12.81
CA PHE A 583 -30.02 -28.83 -13.33
C PHE A 583 -29.66 -30.28 -13.68
N VAL A 584 -28.64 -30.44 -14.52
CA VAL A 584 -28.09 -31.77 -14.82
C VAL A 584 -27.10 -32.13 -13.73
N GLU A 585 -27.45 -33.09 -12.87
CA GLU A 585 -26.67 -33.46 -11.68
C GLU A 585 -25.20 -33.75 -12.00
N GLN A 586 -24.95 -34.52 -13.06
CA GLN A 586 -23.58 -34.84 -13.51
C GLN A 586 -22.77 -33.59 -13.89
N GLN A 587 -23.40 -32.59 -14.52
CA GLN A 587 -22.73 -31.31 -14.85
C GLN A 587 -22.53 -30.46 -13.60
N MET A 588 -23.49 -30.48 -12.66
CA MET A 588 -23.40 -29.75 -11.39
C MET A 588 -22.23 -30.26 -10.56
N GLU A 589 -22.17 -31.58 -10.37
CA GLU A 589 -21.06 -32.25 -9.69
C GLU A 589 -19.75 -31.95 -10.40
N CYS A 590 -19.70 -32.11 -11.74
CA CYS A 590 -18.50 -31.82 -12.51
C CYS A 590 -18.00 -30.40 -12.32
N LEU A 591 -18.87 -29.39 -12.44
CA LEU A 591 -18.48 -27.99 -12.27
C LEU A 591 -17.98 -27.69 -10.85
N MET A 592 -18.62 -28.25 -9.82
CA MET A 592 -18.22 -28.05 -8.43
C MET A 592 -16.88 -28.73 -8.12
N VAL A 593 -16.69 -29.97 -8.54
CA VAL A 593 -15.44 -30.72 -8.32
C VAL A 593 -14.28 -30.07 -9.08
N VAL A 594 -14.51 -29.63 -10.32
CA VAL A 594 -13.53 -28.83 -11.07
C VAL A 594 -13.26 -27.50 -10.35
N GLY A 595 -14.28 -26.83 -9.82
CA GLY A 595 -14.13 -25.63 -9.01
C GLY A 595 -13.21 -25.83 -7.81
N LEU A 596 -13.40 -26.93 -7.07
CA LEU A 596 -12.54 -27.32 -5.95
C LEU A 596 -11.11 -27.66 -6.40
N TRP A 597 -10.95 -28.39 -7.51
CA TRP A 597 -9.63 -28.72 -8.06
C TRP A 597 -8.84 -27.47 -8.43
N CYS A 598 -9.51 -26.50 -9.05
CA CYS A 598 -8.95 -25.17 -9.34
C CYS A 598 -8.62 -24.39 -8.06
N CYS A 599 -9.44 -24.53 -7.01
CA CYS A 599 -9.22 -23.87 -5.71
C CYS A 599 -8.25 -24.61 -4.79
N HIS A 600 -7.51 -25.61 -5.29
CA HIS A 600 -6.55 -26.35 -4.48
C HIS A 600 -5.53 -25.37 -3.85
N PRO A 601 -5.24 -25.45 -2.55
CA PRO A 601 -4.30 -24.53 -1.91
C PRO A 601 -2.94 -24.57 -2.60
N ASP A 602 -2.30 -25.73 -2.69
CA ASP A 602 -1.06 -25.87 -3.45
C ASP A 602 -1.29 -25.55 -4.94
N TYR A 603 -0.61 -24.51 -5.43
CA TYR A 603 -0.74 -24.04 -6.81
C TYR A 603 -0.22 -25.06 -7.82
N SER A 604 0.71 -25.93 -7.43
CA SER A 604 1.29 -26.96 -8.31
C SER A 604 0.32 -28.12 -8.60
N LEU A 605 -0.72 -28.27 -7.77
CA LEU A 605 -1.75 -29.29 -7.92
C LEU A 605 -3.00 -28.78 -8.65
N ARG A 606 -3.04 -27.48 -9.00
CA ARG A 606 -4.12 -26.91 -9.81
C ARG A 606 -3.95 -27.31 -11.27
N PRO A 607 -5.05 -27.57 -11.99
CA PRO A 607 -4.98 -27.93 -13.39
C PRO A 607 -4.59 -26.75 -14.28
N PRO A 608 -3.89 -26.98 -15.40
CA PRO A 608 -3.90 -26.02 -16.50
C PRO A 608 -5.34 -25.87 -17.03
N ILE A 609 -5.71 -24.67 -17.45
CA ILE A 609 -7.09 -24.36 -17.87
C ILE A 609 -7.56 -25.21 -19.05
N LYS A 610 -6.65 -25.70 -19.89
CA LYS A 610 -6.97 -26.69 -20.93
C LYS A 610 -7.52 -28.00 -20.36
N GLN A 611 -6.94 -28.51 -19.27
CA GLN A 611 -7.47 -29.71 -18.61
C GLN A 611 -8.83 -29.45 -17.99
N VAL A 612 -9.05 -28.27 -17.42
CA VAL A 612 -10.36 -27.83 -16.90
C VAL A 612 -11.43 -27.95 -17.98
N ILE A 613 -11.16 -27.43 -19.19
CA ILE A 613 -12.10 -27.50 -20.32
C ILE A 613 -12.40 -28.96 -20.71
N ASN A 614 -11.37 -29.80 -20.80
CA ASN A 614 -11.55 -31.22 -21.16
C ASN A 614 -12.45 -31.94 -20.15
N VAL A 615 -12.28 -31.71 -18.84
CA VAL A 615 -13.13 -32.31 -17.80
C VAL A 615 -14.56 -31.77 -17.86
N LEU A 616 -14.73 -30.44 -18.03
CA LEU A 616 -16.06 -29.82 -18.19
C LEU A 616 -16.80 -30.30 -19.46
N ASN A 617 -16.08 -30.70 -20.50
CA ASN A 617 -16.66 -31.31 -21.71
C ASN A 617 -16.84 -32.84 -21.60
N PHE A 618 -16.50 -33.44 -20.45
CA PHE A 618 -16.51 -34.90 -20.23
C PHE A 618 -15.56 -35.69 -21.17
N GLU A 619 -14.51 -35.03 -21.66
CA GLU A 619 -13.44 -35.62 -22.48
C GLU A 619 -12.30 -36.18 -21.63
N ALA A 620 -12.30 -35.89 -20.33
CA ALA A 620 -11.36 -36.39 -19.33
C ALA A 620 -12.10 -36.76 -18.04
N PRO A 621 -11.57 -37.71 -17.24
CA PRO A 621 -12.21 -38.11 -15.98
C PRO A 621 -12.18 -37.00 -14.94
N LEU A 622 -13.12 -37.04 -13.99
CA LEU A 622 -13.13 -36.14 -12.83
C LEU A 622 -11.86 -36.33 -11.97
N PRO A 623 -11.31 -35.24 -11.43
CA PRO A 623 -10.16 -35.33 -10.52
C PRO A 623 -10.57 -35.97 -9.19
N SER A 624 -9.66 -36.75 -8.62
CA SER A 624 -9.81 -37.25 -7.25
C SER A 624 -9.18 -36.25 -6.29
N LEU A 625 -9.98 -35.63 -5.44
CA LEU A 625 -9.54 -34.65 -4.46
C LEU A 625 -9.56 -35.25 -3.04
N PRO A 626 -8.73 -34.73 -2.12
CA PRO A 626 -8.77 -35.16 -0.73
C PRO A 626 -10.11 -34.80 -0.08
N SER A 627 -10.61 -35.66 0.82
CA SER A 627 -11.88 -35.48 1.53
C SER A 627 -11.91 -34.31 2.52
N LYS A 628 -10.75 -33.72 2.82
CA LYS A 628 -10.64 -32.48 3.60
C LYS A 628 -9.79 -31.49 2.85
N LEU A 629 -10.13 -30.20 2.96
CA LEU A 629 -9.33 -29.13 2.40
C LEU A 629 -7.90 -29.21 2.99
N PRO A 630 -6.86 -29.35 2.15
CA PRO A 630 -5.49 -29.39 2.64
C PRO A 630 -5.13 -28.10 3.38
N VAL A 631 -4.38 -28.22 4.48
CA VAL A 631 -3.84 -27.04 5.16
C VAL A 631 -2.71 -26.48 4.29
N PRO A 632 -2.77 -25.22 3.87
CA PRO A 632 -1.73 -24.64 3.05
C PRO A 632 -0.43 -24.46 3.87
N THR A 633 0.64 -25.15 3.50
CA THR A 633 1.99 -24.89 4.03
C THR A 633 2.68 -23.83 3.19
N TYR A 634 2.56 -22.56 3.57
CA TYR A 634 3.37 -21.48 3.01
C TYR A 634 4.24 -20.82 4.08
N TYR A 635 5.48 -20.48 3.72
CA TYR A 635 6.32 -19.60 4.51
C TYR A 635 5.71 -18.19 4.51
N ALA A 636 5.56 -17.56 5.68
CA ALA A 636 4.99 -16.23 5.79
C ALA A 636 5.82 -15.22 4.95
N PRO A 637 5.18 -14.34 4.18
CA PRO A 637 5.90 -13.40 3.33
C PRO A 637 6.41 -12.17 4.10
N PRO A 638 7.34 -11.41 3.51
CA PRO A 638 7.66 -10.06 3.98
C PRO A 638 6.43 -9.15 3.88
N MET A 639 6.06 -8.47 4.98
CA MET A 639 4.85 -7.63 5.07
C MET A 639 4.80 -6.45 4.07
N ASP A 640 5.92 -6.09 3.43
CA ASP A 640 5.96 -5.06 2.37
C ASP A 640 5.10 -5.40 1.14
N MET A 641 4.72 -6.67 0.97
CA MET A 641 3.83 -7.12 -0.11
C MET A 641 2.33 -6.97 0.21
N LEU A 642 1.92 -6.74 1.45
CA LEU A 642 0.51 -6.75 1.88
C LEU A 642 -0.20 -5.38 1.80
N ARG A 643 0.16 -4.52 0.83
CA ARG A 643 -0.65 -3.33 0.49
C ARG A 643 -1.88 -3.76 -0.31
N PHE A 644 -2.98 -4.05 0.38
CA PHE A 644 -4.27 -4.34 -0.27
C PHE A 644 -4.80 -3.12 -1.01
N SER A 645 -5.08 -3.30 -2.30
CA SER A 645 -5.83 -2.32 -3.11
C SER A 645 -7.31 -2.70 -3.05
N TYR A 646 -8.13 -1.98 -2.29
CA TYR A 646 -9.55 -2.30 -2.16
C TYR A 646 -10.34 -1.88 -3.41
N THR A 647 -10.98 -2.83 -4.10
CA THR A 647 -12.17 -2.53 -4.91
C THR A 647 -13.39 -2.73 -4.03
N SER A 648 -14.09 -1.63 -3.69
CA SER A 648 -15.27 -1.66 -2.82
C SER A 648 -16.38 -2.54 -3.39
N LEU A 649 -16.91 -3.46 -2.57
CA LEU A 649 -18.22 -4.07 -2.80
C LEU A 649 -19.29 -2.98 -2.75
N GLY A 650 -19.94 -2.73 -3.87
CA GLY A 650 -21.10 -1.83 -3.94
C GLY A 650 -22.24 -2.38 -3.09
N LEU A 651 -22.47 -1.76 -1.93
CA LEU A 651 -23.72 -1.84 -1.18
C LEU A 651 -24.34 -0.45 -1.18
N THR A 652 -25.29 -0.24 -2.09
CA THR A 652 -26.20 0.90 -2.06
C THR A 652 -27.26 0.67 -0.98
N GLY A 653 -27.38 1.61 -0.06
CA GLY A 653 -28.47 1.69 0.90
C GLY A 653 -28.38 2.97 1.72
N LEU A 654 -29.20 3.97 1.36
CA LEU A 654 -29.65 5.06 2.23
C LEU A 654 -30.13 4.45 3.58
N ASP A 655 -29.98 5.06 4.76
CA ASP A 655 -30.44 6.40 5.10
C ASP A 655 -29.69 6.99 6.32
N ARG A 656 -29.51 8.31 6.33
CA ARG A 656 -29.07 9.09 7.48
C ARG A 656 -30.26 9.33 8.40
N THR A 657 -30.22 8.82 9.62
CA THR A 657 -30.86 9.48 10.76
C THR A 657 -29.98 9.32 12.01
N GLN A 658 -29.58 10.48 12.53
CA GLN A 658 -29.01 10.63 13.87
C GLN A 658 -30.06 10.18 14.89
N SER A 659 -29.69 9.24 15.77
CA SER A 659 -30.28 9.17 17.10
C SER A 659 -29.22 8.75 18.11
N SER A 660 -28.99 9.65 19.05
CA SER A 660 -28.26 9.43 20.29
C SER A 660 -29.04 8.46 21.17
N HIS A 661 -28.47 7.29 21.45
CA HIS A 661 -28.91 6.45 22.56
C HIS A 661 -27.72 6.07 23.43
N THR A 662 -27.64 6.75 24.57
CA THR A 662 -27.01 6.29 25.80
C THR A 662 -27.75 5.04 26.28
N SER A 663 -27.03 3.94 26.45
CA SER A 663 -27.52 2.79 27.23
C SER A 663 -26.42 2.30 28.17
N SER A 664 -26.61 2.67 29.43
CA SER A 664 -26.06 2.01 30.61
C SER A 664 -26.48 0.53 30.61
N GLY A 665 -25.52 -0.39 30.75
CA GLY A 665 -25.74 -1.82 30.84
C GLY A 665 -24.84 -2.44 31.90
N SER A 666 -25.46 -2.78 33.02
CA SER A 666 -24.92 -3.37 34.25
C SER A 666 -24.31 -4.76 34.02
N ALA A 667 -23.18 -5.02 34.69
CA ALA A 667 -22.57 -6.34 34.76
C ALA A 667 -23.44 -7.31 35.58
N TYR A 668 -23.83 -8.44 34.97
CA TYR A 668 -24.36 -9.60 35.67
C TYR A 668 -23.20 -10.56 36.00
N SER A 669 -23.02 -10.80 37.29
CA SER A 669 -22.16 -11.85 37.85
C SER A 669 -22.96 -13.16 37.89
N SER A 670 -22.41 -14.23 37.30
CA SER A 670 -22.93 -15.59 37.42
C SER A 670 -22.15 -16.35 38.50
N THR A 671 -22.79 -16.51 39.66
CA THR A 671 -22.36 -17.40 40.74
C THR A 671 -22.65 -18.86 40.39
N GLN A 672 -21.60 -19.70 40.46
CA GLN A 672 -21.70 -21.15 40.38
C GLN A 672 -22.38 -21.72 41.64
N THR A 673 -23.43 -22.53 41.42
CA THR A 673 -24.02 -23.41 42.43
C THR A 673 -23.42 -24.81 42.31
N GLY A 674 -22.84 -25.31 43.40
CA GLY A 674 -22.27 -26.65 43.51
C GLY A 674 -23.35 -27.72 43.68
N GLY A 675 -23.28 -28.75 42.85
CA GLY A 675 -24.03 -30.00 42.96
C GLY A 675 -23.14 -31.15 43.42
N SER A 676 -23.47 -31.71 44.56
CA SER A 676 -22.79 -32.82 45.26
C SER A 676 -22.95 -34.15 44.52
N GLY A 677 -21.84 -34.87 44.34
CA GLY A 677 -21.80 -36.28 43.94
C GLY A 677 -20.91 -37.05 44.92
N LYS A 678 -21.55 -37.83 45.80
CA LYS A 678 -20.90 -38.75 46.76
C LYS A 678 -20.12 -39.85 46.04
N ALA A 679 -18.93 -40.16 46.52
CA ALA A 679 -18.35 -41.49 46.47
C ALA A 679 -17.71 -41.82 47.84
N LEU A 680 -17.89 -43.07 48.23
CA LEU A 680 -17.72 -43.67 49.56
C LEU A 680 -16.29 -44.22 49.78
N LEU A 681 -15.98 -44.45 51.07
CA LEU A 681 -14.96 -45.35 51.65
C LEU A 681 -13.55 -44.73 51.80
N SER A 682 -13.20 -44.28 53.03
CA SER A 682 -12.55 -45.04 54.12
C SER A 682 -11.07 -45.30 53.80
N SER A 683 -10.07 -45.03 54.64
CA SER A 683 -9.99 -45.18 56.09
C SER A 683 -8.57 -44.74 56.54
N VAL A 684 -8.47 -44.15 57.73
CA VAL A 684 -7.34 -44.26 58.70
C VAL A 684 -5.99 -43.68 58.23
N GLY A 685 -5.30 -42.79 58.94
CA GLY A 685 -5.40 -42.33 60.32
C GLY A 685 -3.98 -42.12 60.88
N ALA A 686 -3.81 -41.09 61.72
CA ALA A 686 -2.67 -40.80 62.61
C ALA A 686 -1.32 -40.46 61.91
N ASN A 687 -0.60 -39.40 62.24
CA ASN A 687 -0.59 -38.49 63.39
C ASN A 687 -0.28 -37.06 62.93
#